data_AF-A0A143PV96-F1
#
_entry.id   AF-A0A143PV96-F1
#
_cell.length_a   1.000
_cell.length_b   1.000
_cell.length_c   1.000
_cell.angle_alpha   90.00
_cell.angle_beta   90.00
_cell.angle_gamma   90.00
#
_symmetry.space_group_name_H-M   'P 1'
#
loop_
_entity.id
_entity.type
_entity.pdbx_description
1 polymer ?
#
loop_
_entity_poly.entity_id
_entity_poly.type
_entity_poly.pdbx_seq_one_letter_code
_entity_poly.pdbx_strand_id
1 'polypeptide(L)'
;MLAPVCSRLVLVVCLGGFSAAAFAQAPTSQPLDLTASTIVVAADATPRERVAATMLLEEVQRRSHARWTVSDRSAGGAAIHVGRLASLRKGPLASRLTGADPGPEGYRITSAPGSVVVAGADERGVLFGVGRLLRTMEIGRDRVILPATLDVTETPVVALRGHQLGYRPKTNSYDAWDAPQWEQYIRDLAVFGTNAIELIPPRSDDAADSPHFPRPQMEMMVEMSRIADKYGLDVWVWYPALDEDYTTEASIVKAVAEWEGVLKQLPRVDAIFVPGGDPGHTEPSAMFGLLDRQTANIRKFHPKMQMWMSPQGFTAQWMETFYGLMAKQPAWLTGIVIGPQNRDSLATVRKRIPPQYKLRRYPDITHTIRAEYPVPLWDVAYVRTLDREPINPRPLDQAAVFQRWLAVSPDFLTYSEGCNDDLNKFVWSGLGWNPKGDVRETVRQYARYFVGPTYAEPLSDAIFGLEENWRGPLAGNVGVERTLAKFQAMERTAAPRDLLNWRFQQSLYRAYYDAYVRRRLVQEQAAEVQATSVLTNAAGLGSMAAMAEAERLLAPGTPVAADLRTRVFQLAEALYQSPVHMQLSVPLYRAIAVGRGANLDLIDEPLNDRIWMSEQFAAIRAMSSERERLAALKRLTSWTDPGPGGFYDDLGVADAQPHLVAPPAFREDPGPYHSGLTGFGSLPNWRLSWMSHAEAFYDGALQMKYTGLDPAARYKVRVVYAGDIDSQSVRVRLTADESLEVHGPIAKPSPDAPVEYPIPAAATADGALTLTWRVDEGLGGAGRGNQVAEVWLIKDTTTK
;
A
#
# COMPACT_ATOMS: atom_id res chain seq x y z
N MET A 1 3.05 -69.86 39.42
CA MET A 1 3.04 -69.14 40.72
C MET A 1 2.90 -67.66 40.44
N LEU A 2 2.15 -66.98 41.32
CA LEU A 2 1.98 -65.54 41.51
C LEU A 2 0.96 -64.82 40.60
N ALA A 3 -0.14 -64.42 41.27
CA ALA A 3 -1.16 -63.47 40.86
C ALA A 3 -0.86 -62.07 41.45
N PRO A 4 -1.37 -60.96 40.88
CA PRO A 4 -1.18 -59.62 41.42
C PRO A 4 -2.39 -59.12 42.24
N VAL A 5 -2.10 -58.27 43.22
CA VAL A 5 -3.03 -57.59 44.14
C VAL A 5 -3.02 -56.09 43.87
N CYS A 6 -4.21 -55.48 43.91
CA CYS A 6 -4.50 -54.04 43.78
C CYS A 6 -4.17 -53.20 45.04
N SER A 7 -3.94 -51.89 44.85
CA SER A 7 -4.34 -50.77 45.76
C SER A 7 -4.13 -49.42 45.04
N ARG A 8 -5.19 -48.65 44.73
CA ARG A 8 -5.87 -47.57 45.51
C ARG A 8 -5.17 -46.20 45.48
N LEU A 9 -5.87 -45.19 44.93
CA LEU A 9 -5.74 -43.78 45.31
C LEU A 9 -7.14 -43.15 45.43
N VAL A 10 -7.32 -42.33 46.47
CA VAL A 10 -8.60 -41.77 46.95
C VAL A 10 -8.86 -40.39 46.32
N LEU A 11 -10.12 -40.13 45.91
CA LEU A 11 -10.63 -38.84 45.47
C LEU A 11 -11.58 -38.28 46.55
N VAL A 12 -11.36 -37.05 46.99
CA VAL A 12 -12.22 -36.34 47.97
C VAL A 12 -13.31 -35.57 47.22
N VAL A 13 -14.56 -35.77 47.65
CA VAL A 13 -15.77 -35.11 47.14
C VAL A 13 -16.19 -34.01 48.11
N CYS A 14 -16.44 -32.80 47.61
CA CYS A 14 -17.20 -31.76 48.31
C CYS A 14 -18.47 -31.41 47.51
N LEU A 15 -19.62 -31.63 48.14
CA LEU A 15 -20.96 -31.25 47.68
C LEU A 15 -21.26 -29.81 48.12
N GLY A 16 -21.70 -28.96 47.18
CA GLY A 16 -22.27 -27.64 47.44
C GLY A 16 -23.38 -27.34 46.41
N GLY A 17 -24.54 -26.89 46.89
CA GLY A 17 -25.81 -26.86 46.15
C GLY A 17 -25.87 -25.89 44.96
N PHE A 18 -26.56 -26.34 43.91
CA PHE A 18 -26.94 -25.51 42.75
C PHE A 18 -28.17 -24.66 43.10
N SER A 19 -27.97 -23.37 43.37
CA SER A 19 -29.01 -22.36 43.17
C SER A 19 -29.05 -22.01 41.69
N ALA A 20 -30.20 -22.20 41.05
CA ALA A 20 -30.42 -21.77 39.67
C ALA A 20 -30.22 -20.25 39.57
N ALA A 21 -29.08 -19.82 39.02
CA ALA A 21 -28.87 -18.42 38.66
C ALA A 21 -29.84 -18.09 37.53
N ALA A 22 -30.82 -17.22 37.82
CA ALA A 22 -31.58 -16.55 36.79
C ALA A 22 -30.59 -15.78 35.92
N PHE A 23 -30.36 -16.27 34.69
CA PHE A 23 -29.68 -15.50 33.66
C PHE A 23 -30.53 -14.25 33.40
N ALA A 24 -30.16 -13.13 34.01
CA ALA A 24 -30.68 -11.84 33.63
C ALA A 24 -30.32 -11.63 32.15
N GLN A 25 -31.33 -11.69 31.27
CA GLN A 25 -31.20 -11.19 29.91
C GLN A 25 -30.69 -9.76 30.00
N ALA A 26 -29.52 -9.49 29.40
CA ALA A 26 -29.06 -8.12 29.21
C ALA A 26 -30.20 -7.33 28.54
N PRO A 27 -30.52 -6.10 29.01
CA PRO A 27 -31.61 -5.33 28.42
C PRO A 27 -31.35 -5.22 26.92
N THR A 28 -32.27 -5.75 26.12
CA THR A 28 -32.24 -5.60 24.67
C THR A 28 -32.35 -4.12 24.36
N SER A 29 -31.21 -3.52 24.01
CA SER A 29 -31.14 -2.15 23.54
C SER A 29 -32.14 -1.97 22.39
N GLN A 30 -33.18 -1.16 22.59
CA GLN A 30 -34.12 -0.90 21.51
C GLN A 30 -33.49 0.01 20.45
N PRO A 31 -33.65 -0.32 19.15
CA PRO A 31 -33.21 0.55 18.08
C PRO A 31 -33.96 1.88 18.16
N LEU A 32 -33.26 3.00 17.98
CA LEU A 32 -33.85 4.33 17.96
C LEU A 32 -34.12 4.74 16.51
N ASP A 33 -35.39 5.04 16.22
CA ASP A 33 -35.78 5.60 14.93
C ASP A 33 -35.46 7.10 14.89
N LEU A 34 -34.57 7.47 13.98
CA LEU A 34 -34.14 8.83 13.73
C LEU A 34 -34.67 9.37 12.40
N THR A 35 -35.54 8.64 11.68
CA THR A 35 -36.03 9.01 10.35
C THR A 35 -36.63 10.41 10.33
N ALA A 36 -37.39 10.76 11.37
CA ALA A 36 -37.88 12.12 11.60
C ALA A 36 -37.12 12.76 12.78
N SER A 37 -35.98 13.38 12.48
CA SER A 37 -35.16 14.07 13.47
C SER A 37 -34.92 15.54 13.16
N THR A 38 -34.75 16.33 14.21
CA THR A 38 -34.19 17.69 14.13
C THR A 38 -32.79 17.70 14.74
N ILE A 39 -31.82 18.24 14.00
CA ILE A 39 -30.49 18.53 14.54
C ILE A 39 -30.58 19.84 15.32
N VAL A 40 -30.23 19.80 16.60
CA VAL A 40 -30.25 20.96 17.50
C VAL A 40 -28.82 21.43 17.71
N VAL A 41 -28.55 22.67 17.29
CA VAL A 41 -27.25 23.33 17.45
C VAL A 41 -27.46 24.62 18.24
N ALA A 42 -26.57 24.91 19.19
CA ALA A 42 -26.70 26.12 20.01
C ALA A 42 -26.65 27.40 19.16
N ALA A 43 -27.39 28.43 19.58
CA ALA A 43 -27.43 29.72 18.89
C ALA A 43 -26.04 30.38 18.79
N ASP A 44 -25.16 30.13 19.76
CA ASP A 44 -23.78 30.62 19.85
C ASP A 44 -22.73 29.63 19.30
N ALA A 45 -23.16 28.56 18.60
CA ALA A 45 -22.25 27.60 17.98
C ALA A 45 -21.31 28.27 16.97
N THR A 46 -20.05 27.83 16.93
CA THR A 46 -19.07 28.36 15.98
C THR A 46 -19.42 28.01 14.53
N PRO A 47 -18.84 28.70 13.54
CA PRO A 47 -19.04 28.34 12.13
C PRO A 47 -18.73 26.87 11.83
N ARG A 48 -17.66 26.31 12.43
CA ARG A 48 -17.27 24.90 12.22
C ARG A 48 -18.22 23.91 12.91
N GLU A 49 -18.76 24.25 14.08
CA GLU A 49 -19.84 23.46 14.70
C GLU A 49 -21.07 23.36 13.80
N ARG A 50 -21.47 24.48 13.16
CA ARG A 50 -22.58 24.50 12.19
C ARG A 50 -22.25 23.71 10.93
N VAL A 51 -21.01 23.80 10.43
CA VAL A 51 -20.55 22.99 9.29
C VAL A 51 -20.67 21.50 9.60
N ALA A 52 -20.26 21.04 10.79
CA ALA A 52 -20.40 19.64 11.18
C ALA A 52 -21.88 19.19 11.25
N ALA A 53 -22.78 20.04 11.75
CA ALA A 53 -24.21 19.77 11.76
C ALA A 53 -24.82 19.75 10.35
N THR A 54 -24.40 20.65 9.46
CA THR A 54 -24.81 20.65 8.05
C THR A 54 -24.28 19.41 7.33
N MET A 55 -23.05 18.97 7.61
CA MET A 55 -22.53 17.71 7.08
C MET A 55 -23.41 16.54 7.51
N LEU A 56 -23.76 16.42 8.81
CA LEU A 56 -24.68 15.39 9.29
C LEU A 56 -26.02 15.40 8.52
N LEU A 57 -26.60 16.59 8.35
CA LEU A 57 -27.84 16.78 7.60
C LEU A 57 -27.71 16.27 6.16
N GLU A 58 -26.73 16.78 5.42
CA GLU A 58 -26.53 16.51 4.00
C GLU A 58 -26.19 15.03 3.75
N GLU A 59 -25.32 14.43 4.57
CA GLU A 59 -24.94 13.03 4.43
C GLU A 59 -26.13 12.07 4.68
N VAL A 60 -26.99 12.38 5.66
CA VAL A 60 -28.21 11.61 5.92
C VAL A 60 -29.24 11.82 4.81
N GLN A 61 -29.51 13.07 4.42
CA GLN A 61 -30.48 13.40 3.37
C GLN A 61 -30.13 12.75 2.04
N ARG A 62 -28.85 12.84 1.62
CA ARG A 62 -28.38 12.27 0.35
C ARG A 62 -28.57 10.76 0.30
N ARG A 63 -28.40 10.07 1.42
CA ARG A 63 -28.46 8.60 1.48
C ARG A 63 -29.87 8.06 1.73
N SER A 64 -30.71 8.79 2.47
CA SER A 64 -32.00 8.30 2.94
C SER A 64 -33.22 9.01 2.37
N HIS A 65 -33.11 10.22 1.83
CA HIS A 65 -34.23 11.13 1.55
C HIS A 65 -35.03 11.60 2.79
N ALA A 66 -34.60 11.26 4.01
CA ALA A 66 -35.19 11.76 5.24
C ALA A 66 -35.11 13.28 5.30
N ARG A 67 -36.17 13.96 5.73
CA ARG A 67 -36.24 15.44 5.75
C ARG A 67 -35.89 16.03 7.11
N TRP A 68 -34.66 15.81 7.54
CA TRP A 68 -34.17 16.45 8.75
C TRP A 68 -34.07 17.96 8.59
N THR A 69 -34.07 18.68 9.71
CA THR A 69 -33.88 20.13 9.78
C THR A 69 -32.82 20.48 10.82
N VAL A 70 -32.16 21.63 10.67
CA VAL A 70 -31.26 22.20 11.69
C VAL A 70 -31.99 23.35 12.37
N SER A 71 -32.01 23.36 13.70
CA SER A 71 -32.68 24.39 14.51
C SER A 71 -31.93 24.69 15.81
N ASP A 72 -32.31 25.78 16.48
CA ASP A 72 -31.83 26.14 17.82
C ASP A 72 -32.58 25.41 18.94
N ARG A 73 -33.69 24.76 18.62
CA ARG A 73 -34.57 24.04 19.55
C ARG A 73 -35.14 22.79 18.92
N SER A 74 -35.57 21.83 19.74
CA SER A 74 -36.35 20.68 19.23
C SER A 74 -37.77 21.13 18.86
N ALA A 75 -38.26 20.72 17.69
CA ALA A 75 -39.60 21.02 17.18
C ALA A 75 -40.56 19.82 17.27
N GLY A 76 -40.34 18.89 18.22
CA GLY A 76 -41.04 17.62 18.33
C GLY A 76 -40.37 16.49 17.52
N GLY A 77 -40.60 15.22 17.90
CA GLY A 77 -39.90 14.06 17.32
C GLY A 77 -38.52 13.81 17.95
N ALA A 78 -37.67 13.02 17.28
CA ALA A 78 -36.33 12.73 17.78
C ALA A 78 -35.40 13.94 17.63
N ALA A 79 -34.56 14.21 18.63
CA ALA A 79 -33.62 15.34 18.61
C ALA A 79 -32.16 14.86 18.60
N ILE A 80 -31.33 15.43 17.72
CA ILE A 80 -29.89 15.16 17.68
C ILE A 80 -29.16 16.44 18.07
N HIS A 81 -28.69 16.52 19.31
CA HIS A 81 -27.98 17.68 19.83
C HIS A 81 -26.50 17.62 19.44
N VAL A 82 -25.99 18.63 18.76
CA VAL A 82 -24.61 18.69 18.27
C VAL A 82 -23.95 19.96 18.77
N GLY A 83 -22.79 19.84 19.42
CA GLY A 83 -22.01 20.98 19.85
C GLY A 83 -20.88 20.63 20.81
N ARG A 84 -20.12 21.63 21.25
CA ARG A 84 -19.04 21.44 22.22
C ARG A 84 -19.58 21.03 23.59
N LEU A 85 -18.88 20.09 24.23
CA LEU A 85 -19.19 19.54 25.55
C LEU A 85 -19.34 20.64 26.59
N ALA A 86 -18.42 21.60 26.61
CA ALA A 86 -18.46 22.74 27.52
C ALA A 86 -19.71 23.62 27.35
N SER A 87 -20.25 23.73 26.14
CA SER A 87 -21.48 24.48 25.86
C SER A 87 -22.72 23.68 26.23
N LEU A 88 -22.78 22.41 25.81
CA LEU A 88 -23.94 21.53 26.06
C LEU A 88 -24.16 21.25 27.56
N ARG A 89 -23.10 21.23 28.36
CA ARG A 89 -23.15 21.06 29.83
C ARG A 89 -23.73 22.25 30.59
N LYS A 90 -23.83 23.43 29.97
CA LYS A 90 -24.51 24.59 30.58
C LYS A 90 -26.03 24.52 30.44
N GLY A 91 -26.53 23.61 29.61
CA GLY A 91 -27.94 23.47 29.29
C GLY A 91 -28.61 22.25 29.92
N PRO A 92 -29.84 21.91 29.47
CA PRO A 92 -30.65 20.84 30.03
C PRO A 92 -30.07 19.42 29.80
N LEU A 93 -29.04 19.29 28.97
CA LEU A 93 -28.37 18.02 28.67
C LEU A 93 -27.23 17.69 29.63
N ALA A 94 -26.92 18.56 30.60
CA ALA A 94 -25.80 18.41 31.53
C ALA A 94 -25.80 17.05 32.26
N SER A 95 -26.98 16.58 32.70
CA SER A 95 -27.13 15.31 33.40
C SER A 95 -26.81 14.08 32.54
N ARG A 96 -26.87 14.21 31.20
CA ARG A 96 -26.49 13.16 30.23
C ARG A 96 -25.02 13.19 29.83
N LEU A 97 -24.29 14.22 30.25
CA LEU A 97 -22.90 14.46 29.89
C LEU A 97 -21.99 14.36 31.13
N THR A 98 -22.28 13.41 32.00
CA THR A 98 -21.55 13.11 33.24
C THR A 98 -20.42 12.10 33.00
N GLY A 99 -19.39 12.09 33.84
CA GLY A 99 -18.22 11.23 33.70
C GLY A 99 -17.00 11.96 33.13
N ALA A 100 -15.97 11.19 32.75
CA ALA A 100 -14.70 11.73 32.27
C ALA A 100 -14.85 12.48 30.93
N ASP A 101 -14.10 13.56 30.80
CA ASP A 101 -14.10 14.37 29.59
C ASP A 101 -13.22 13.70 28.52
N PRO A 102 -13.65 13.72 27.24
CA PRO A 102 -12.76 13.40 26.14
C PRO A 102 -11.60 14.40 26.08
N GLY A 103 -10.43 13.93 25.65
CA GLY A 103 -9.28 14.78 25.35
C GLY A 103 -9.45 15.56 24.05
N PRO A 104 -8.38 16.26 23.58
CA PRO A 104 -8.40 17.02 22.32
C PRO A 104 -8.89 16.18 21.14
N GLU A 105 -9.71 16.79 20.29
CA GLU A 105 -10.41 16.14 19.16
C GLU A 105 -11.34 14.98 19.52
N GLY A 106 -11.49 14.65 20.82
CA GLY A 106 -12.36 13.59 21.29
C GLY A 106 -13.82 14.04 21.41
N TYR A 107 -14.71 13.08 21.67
CA TYR A 107 -16.13 13.32 21.82
C TYR A 107 -16.80 12.36 22.81
N ARG A 108 -18.01 12.74 23.23
CA ARG A 108 -18.96 11.87 23.88
C ARG A 108 -20.24 11.79 23.07
N ILE A 109 -20.74 10.57 22.86
CA ILE A 109 -22.06 10.34 22.24
C ILE A 109 -22.93 9.58 23.22
N THR A 110 -24.11 10.14 23.53
CA THR A 110 -25.13 9.44 24.32
C THR A 110 -26.44 9.38 23.56
N SER A 111 -27.17 8.27 23.64
CA SER A 111 -28.52 8.15 23.13
C SER A 111 -29.51 7.72 24.20
N ALA A 112 -30.74 8.19 24.05
CA ALA A 112 -31.90 7.91 24.88
C ALA A 112 -33.13 7.88 23.95
N PRO A 113 -34.29 7.34 24.40
CA PRO A 113 -35.51 7.39 23.60
C PRO A 113 -35.80 8.81 23.10
N GLY A 114 -35.90 8.96 21.77
CA GLY A 114 -36.15 10.24 21.10
C GLY A 114 -35.00 11.26 21.16
N SER A 115 -33.79 10.91 21.61
CA SER A 115 -32.71 11.90 21.69
C SER A 115 -31.29 11.34 21.63
N VAL A 116 -30.46 11.89 20.74
CA VAL A 116 -29.01 11.64 20.64
C VAL A 116 -28.27 12.94 20.97
N VAL A 117 -27.15 12.85 21.69
CA VAL A 117 -26.26 13.97 21.97
C VAL A 117 -24.87 13.62 21.45
N VAL A 118 -24.31 14.49 20.62
CA VAL A 118 -22.93 14.46 20.13
C VAL A 118 -22.20 15.67 20.71
N ALA A 119 -21.35 15.41 21.70
CA ALA A 119 -20.64 16.43 22.47
C ALA A 119 -19.12 16.34 22.24
N GLY A 120 -18.56 17.25 21.44
CA GLY A 120 -17.12 17.30 21.16
C GLY A 120 -16.31 18.04 22.24
N ALA A 121 -15.08 17.63 22.53
CA ALA A 121 -14.17 18.39 23.41
C ALA A 121 -13.89 19.80 22.85
N ASP A 122 -13.73 19.88 21.52
CA ASP A 122 -13.48 21.07 20.73
C ASP A 122 -14.23 20.99 19.38
N GLU A 123 -13.99 21.93 18.47
CA GLU A 123 -14.65 21.96 17.15
C GLU A 123 -14.41 20.69 16.32
N ARG A 124 -13.19 20.12 16.37
CA ARG A 124 -12.86 18.86 15.69
C ARG A 124 -13.51 17.67 16.37
N GLY A 125 -13.58 17.68 17.69
CA GLY A 125 -14.35 16.70 18.46
C GLY A 125 -15.82 16.65 18.03
N VAL A 126 -16.42 17.80 17.73
CA VAL A 126 -17.79 17.83 17.19
C VAL A 126 -17.86 17.18 15.80
N LEU A 127 -16.95 17.53 14.90
CA LEU A 127 -16.86 16.94 13.55
C LEU A 127 -16.69 15.41 13.61
N PHE A 128 -15.74 14.91 14.40
CA PHE A 128 -15.45 13.49 14.50
C PHE A 128 -16.54 12.72 15.26
N GLY A 129 -17.21 13.36 16.22
CA GLY A 129 -18.40 12.79 16.88
C GLY A 129 -19.57 12.62 15.90
N VAL A 130 -19.78 13.61 15.02
CA VAL A 130 -20.74 13.48 13.91
C VAL A 130 -20.34 12.33 12.97
N GLY A 131 -19.06 12.24 12.61
CA GLY A 131 -18.53 11.13 11.82
C GLY A 131 -18.82 9.77 12.45
N ARG A 132 -18.53 9.61 13.76
CA ARG A 132 -18.84 8.38 14.50
C ARG A 132 -20.33 8.05 14.49
N LEU A 133 -21.21 9.03 14.66
CA LEU A 133 -22.65 8.82 14.59
C LEU A 133 -23.07 8.32 13.18
N LEU A 134 -22.58 8.98 12.13
CA LEU A 134 -22.82 8.58 10.73
C LEU A 134 -22.37 7.15 10.45
N ARG A 135 -21.19 6.75 10.91
CA ARG A 135 -20.68 5.38 10.75
C ARG A 135 -21.47 4.36 11.57
N THR A 136 -22.20 4.78 12.60
CA THR A 136 -22.93 3.88 13.51
C THR A 136 -24.39 3.70 13.12
N MET A 137 -25.01 4.69 12.49
CA MET A 137 -26.40 4.59 12.01
C MET A 137 -26.52 3.59 10.84
N GLU A 138 -27.67 2.96 10.74
CA GLU A 138 -28.15 2.27 9.54
C GLU A 138 -28.96 3.28 8.72
N ILE A 139 -28.35 3.79 7.65
CA ILE A 139 -28.95 4.79 6.78
C ILE A 139 -29.41 4.08 5.50
N GLY A 140 -30.74 3.89 5.39
CA GLY A 140 -31.39 3.32 4.22
C GLY A 140 -32.37 4.30 3.59
N ARG A 141 -32.97 3.92 2.47
CA ARG A 141 -34.03 4.72 1.84
C ARG A 141 -35.21 4.87 2.79
N ASP A 142 -35.62 6.11 3.01
CA ASP A 142 -36.72 6.55 3.88
C ASP A 142 -36.63 6.03 5.33
N ARG A 143 -35.43 5.62 5.78
CA ARG A 143 -35.22 5.00 7.09
C ARG A 143 -33.83 5.31 7.64
N VAL A 144 -33.78 5.87 8.85
CA VAL A 144 -32.54 6.14 9.58
C VAL A 144 -32.64 5.58 10.98
N ILE A 145 -31.90 4.51 11.26
CA ILE A 145 -31.96 3.82 12.55
C ILE A 145 -30.62 3.88 13.25
N LEU A 146 -30.66 4.11 14.55
CA LEU A 146 -29.54 3.85 15.43
C LEU A 146 -29.77 2.48 16.09
N PRO A 147 -29.01 1.42 15.72
CA PRO A 147 -29.37 0.04 16.03
C PRO A 147 -29.25 -0.30 17.52
N ALA A 148 -28.42 0.44 18.26
CA ALA A 148 -28.26 0.27 19.69
C ALA A 148 -28.09 1.60 20.42
N THR A 149 -28.38 1.60 21.72
CA THR A 149 -28.05 2.70 22.62
C THR A 149 -26.54 2.93 22.59
N LEU A 150 -26.13 4.17 22.39
CA LEU A 150 -24.74 4.61 22.45
C LEU A 150 -24.54 5.34 23.76
N ASP A 151 -23.50 4.97 24.49
CA ASP A 151 -22.88 5.79 25.54
C ASP A 151 -21.38 5.57 25.42
N VAL A 152 -20.74 6.39 24.58
CA VAL A 152 -19.31 6.27 24.26
C VAL A 152 -18.62 7.59 24.51
N THR A 153 -17.44 7.53 25.11
CA THR A 153 -16.51 8.66 25.20
C THR A 153 -15.19 8.19 24.60
N GLU A 154 -14.76 8.83 23.53
CA GLU A 154 -13.59 8.42 22.75
C GLU A 154 -12.66 9.63 22.52
N THR A 155 -11.37 9.37 22.39
CA THR A 155 -10.33 10.35 22.07
C THR A 155 -9.31 9.67 21.17
N PRO A 156 -8.86 10.30 20.07
CA PRO A 156 -7.87 9.69 19.20
C PRO A 156 -6.55 9.47 19.95
N VAL A 157 -5.90 8.34 19.70
CA VAL A 157 -4.58 8.04 20.30
C VAL A 157 -3.44 8.72 19.53
N VAL A 158 -3.54 8.78 18.20
CA VAL A 158 -2.54 9.43 17.34
C VAL A 158 -2.94 10.88 17.10
N ALA A 159 -2.01 11.83 17.26
CA ALA A 159 -2.30 13.26 17.14
C ALA A 159 -2.41 13.72 15.68
N LEU A 160 -1.51 13.28 14.80
CA LEU A 160 -1.56 13.58 13.36
C LEU A 160 -2.04 12.36 12.57
N ARG A 161 -3.17 12.51 11.88
CA ARG A 161 -3.84 11.45 11.10
C ARG A 161 -4.24 12.03 9.75
N GLY A 162 -3.32 12.03 8.79
CA GLY A 162 -3.55 12.66 7.49
C GLY A 162 -3.32 11.77 6.28
N HIS A 163 -3.67 12.29 5.12
CA HIS A 163 -3.43 11.66 3.81
C HIS A 163 -3.04 12.70 2.77
N GLN A 164 -2.16 12.32 1.85
CA GLN A 164 -1.82 13.16 0.71
C GLN A 164 -2.89 13.07 -0.37
N LEU A 165 -3.33 14.23 -0.86
CA LEU A 165 -4.32 14.42 -1.91
C LEU A 165 -3.69 15.26 -3.03
N GLY A 166 -2.99 14.60 -3.95
CA GLY A 166 -2.28 15.24 -5.06
C GLY A 166 -3.19 15.49 -6.27
N TYR A 167 -3.57 16.74 -6.52
CA TYR A 167 -4.23 17.14 -7.77
C TYR A 167 -3.17 17.37 -8.87
N ARG A 168 -2.77 16.29 -9.54
CA ARG A 168 -1.68 16.27 -10.53
C ARG A 168 -1.82 15.13 -11.54
N PRO A 169 -1.21 15.22 -12.74
CA PRO A 169 -1.39 14.22 -13.80
C PRO A 169 -0.81 12.83 -13.48
N LYS A 170 0.02 12.69 -12.44
CA LYS A 170 0.64 11.40 -12.05
C LYS A 170 -0.38 10.36 -11.59
N THR A 171 -1.47 10.82 -10.96
CA THR A 171 -2.49 9.98 -10.34
C THR A 171 -3.47 9.44 -11.39
N ASN A 172 -4.00 8.24 -11.24
CA ASN A 172 -5.00 7.66 -12.17
C ASN A 172 -6.46 8.06 -11.86
N SER A 173 -6.69 9.18 -11.17
CA SER A 173 -8.05 9.62 -10.79
C SER A 173 -8.15 11.08 -10.34
N TYR A 174 -7.28 11.52 -9.42
CA TYR A 174 -7.47 12.79 -8.69
C TYR A 174 -7.41 14.04 -9.56
N ASP A 175 -6.67 14.03 -10.66
CA ASP A 175 -6.63 15.13 -11.63
C ASP A 175 -7.99 15.39 -12.31
N ALA A 176 -8.87 14.39 -12.38
CA ALA A 176 -10.20 14.55 -12.98
C ALA A 176 -11.26 15.12 -12.01
N TRP A 177 -10.92 15.34 -10.74
CA TRP A 177 -11.91 15.69 -9.71
C TRP A 177 -12.14 17.19 -9.62
N ASP A 178 -13.41 17.60 -9.55
CA ASP A 178 -13.82 18.97 -9.30
C ASP A 178 -13.89 19.31 -7.79
N ALA A 179 -14.15 20.58 -7.47
CA ALA A 179 -14.19 21.02 -6.07
C ALA A 179 -15.31 20.35 -5.24
N PRO A 180 -16.55 20.18 -5.74
CA PRO A 180 -17.56 19.35 -5.07
C PRO A 180 -17.11 17.92 -4.77
N GLN A 181 -16.44 17.25 -5.71
CA GLN A 181 -15.88 15.90 -5.51
C GLN A 181 -14.81 15.91 -4.40
N TRP A 182 -13.89 16.88 -4.43
CA TRP A 182 -12.90 17.06 -3.37
C TRP A 182 -13.54 17.33 -2.00
N GLU A 183 -14.57 18.18 -1.94
CA GLU A 183 -15.29 18.43 -0.69
C GLU A 183 -15.95 17.15 -0.16
N GLN A 184 -16.60 16.36 -1.01
CA GLN A 184 -17.19 15.09 -0.59
C GLN A 184 -16.12 14.11 -0.09
N TYR A 185 -14.98 13.99 -0.77
CA TYR A 185 -13.93 13.06 -0.36
C TYR A 185 -13.23 13.49 0.93
N ILE A 186 -12.98 14.79 1.12
CA ILE A 186 -12.42 15.33 2.37
C ILE A 186 -13.39 15.10 3.54
N ARG A 187 -14.71 15.26 3.32
CA ARG A 187 -15.73 14.88 4.32
C ARG A 187 -15.67 13.40 4.64
N ASP A 188 -15.57 12.54 3.63
CA ASP A 188 -15.50 11.09 3.82
C ASP A 188 -14.31 10.72 4.73
N LEU A 189 -13.13 11.30 4.48
CA LEU A 189 -11.94 11.14 5.33
C LEU A 189 -12.17 11.65 6.76
N ALA A 190 -12.72 12.86 6.90
CA ALA A 190 -13.04 13.44 8.20
C ALA A 190 -14.06 12.58 8.98
N VAL A 191 -15.01 11.94 8.29
CA VAL A 191 -15.96 11.00 8.90
C VAL A 191 -15.24 9.86 9.60
N PHE A 192 -14.02 9.47 9.20
CA PHE A 192 -13.19 8.44 9.87
C PHE A 192 -12.12 9.01 10.80
N GLY A 193 -12.09 10.32 11.03
CA GLY A 193 -11.17 10.94 12.00
C GLY A 193 -9.88 11.48 11.40
N THR A 194 -9.75 11.54 10.06
CA THR A 194 -8.65 12.27 9.41
C THR A 194 -8.68 13.74 9.84
N ASN A 195 -7.53 14.29 10.25
CA ASN A 195 -7.43 15.67 10.72
C ASN A 195 -6.44 16.55 9.92
N ALA A 196 -5.75 15.98 8.94
CA ALA A 196 -4.80 16.69 8.09
C ALA A 196 -4.90 16.25 6.63
N ILE A 197 -4.77 17.21 5.71
CA ILE A 197 -4.76 17.01 4.25
C ILE A 197 -3.45 17.58 3.71
N GLU A 198 -2.68 16.78 2.98
CA GLU A 198 -1.45 17.25 2.31
C GLU A 198 -1.68 17.47 0.83
N LEU A 199 -1.44 18.69 0.39
CA LEU A 199 -1.57 19.15 -0.99
C LEU A 199 -0.22 19.10 -1.71
N ILE A 200 -0.26 19.13 -3.03
CA ILE A 200 0.93 19.23 -3.90
C ILE A 200 0.86 20.57 -4.66
N PRO A 201 1.97 21.32 -4.77
CA PRO A 201 2.02 22.57 -5.52
C PRO A 201 1.86 22.35 -7.02
N PRO A 202 1.48 23.39 -7.79
CA PRO A 202 1.40 23.29 -9.25
C PRO A 202 2.73 22.86 -9.89
N ARG A 203 3.86 23.40 -9.41
CA ARG A 203 5.19 22.98 -9.85
C ARG A 203 5.65 21.74 -9.06
N SER A 204 5.63 20.60 -9.72
CA SER A 204 6.18 19.32 -9.26
C SER A 204 7.09 18.72 -10.34
N ASP A 205 7.48 17.45 -10.24
CA ASP A 205 8.18 16.70 -11.29
C ASP A 205 7.25 16.18 -12.40
N ASP A 206 5.99 16.60 -12.38
CA ASP A 206 4.95 16.20 -13.33
C ASP A 206 4.76 17.19 -14.48
N ALA A 207 4.00 16.75 -15.48
CA ALA A 207 3.48 17.65 -16.50
C ALA A 207 2.65 18.78 -15.85
N ALA A 208 2.75 19.99 -16.41
CA ALA A 208 2.04 21.17 -15.91
C ALA A 208 0.52 21.13 -16.19
N ASP A 209 0.05 20.16 -16.97
CA ASP A 209 -1.35 20.03 -17.37
C ASP A 209 -1.75 18.55 -17.47
N SER A 210 -3.06 18.29 -17.36
CA SER A 210 -3.70 16.99 -17.60
C SER A 210 -4.89 17.19 -18.52
N PRO A 211 -5.13 16.28 -19.49
CA PRO A 211 -6.36 16.31 -20.29
C PRO A 211 -7.65 16.19 -19.46
N HIS A 212 -7.54 15.79 -18.18
CA HIS A 212 -8.68 15.61 -17.29
C HIS A 212 -8.95 16.79 -16.36
N PHE A 213 -8.03 17.76 -16.24
CA PHE A 213 -8.18 18.84 -15.26
C PHE A 213 -9.47 19.63 -15.48
N PRO A 214 -10.43 19.63 -14.52
CA PRO A 214 -11.59 20.51 -14.60
C PRO A 214 -11.24 21.98 -14.32
N ARG A 215 -10.05 22.25 -13.76
CA ARG A 215 -9.53 23.60 -13.51
C ARG A 215 -8.01 23.64 -13.36
N PRO A 216 -7.37 24.81 -13.50
CA PRO A 216 -5.94 24.97 -13.25
C PRO A 216 -5.52 24.53 -11.83
N GLN A 217 -4.34 23.95 -11.70
CA GLN A 217 -3.84 23.38 -10.44
C GLN A 217 -3.82 24.38 -9.28
N MET A 218 -3.38 25.62 -9.52
CA MET A 218 -3.32 26.63 -8.46
C MET A 218 -4.72 27.00 -7.95
N GLU A 219 -5.69 27.13 -8.86
CA GLU A 219 -7.08 27.40 -8.48
C GLU A 219 -7.67 26.23 -7.68
N MET A 220 -7.38 24.99 -8.08
CA MET A 220 -7.81 23.83 -7.29
C MET A 220 -7.14 23.78 -5.92
N MET A 221 -5.84 24.04 -5.84
CA MET A 221 -5.10 24.00 -4.57
C MET A 221 -5.64 25.03 -3.57
N VAL A 222 -6.00 26.23 -4.02
CA VAL A 222 -6.68 27.25 -3.21
C VAL A 222 -8.03 26.73 -2.69
N GLU A 223 -8.81 26.10 -3.55
CA GLU A 223 -10.12 25.54 -3.20
C GLU A 223 -10.01 24.37 -2.22
N MET A 224 -9.05 23.46 -2.40
CA MET A 224 -8.80 22.37 -1.47
C MET A 224 -8.35 22.89 -0.09
N SER A 225 -7.49 23.91 -0.04
CA SER A 225 -7.10 24.58 1.22
C SER A 225 -8.31 25.22 1.91
N ARG A 226 -9.18 25.91 1.15
CA ARG A 226 -10.44 26.49 1.64
C ARG A 226 -11.40 25.43 2.19
N ILE A 227 -11.53 24.30 1.50
CA ILE A 227 -12.36 23.17 1.92
C ILE A 227 -11.82 22.58 3.23
N ALA A 228 -10.52 22.30 3.32
CA ALA A 228 -9.91 21.77 4.53
C ALA A 228 -10.14 22.72 5.73
N ASP A 229 -9.95 24.03 5.56
CA ASP A 229 -10.18 25.03 6.61
C ASP A 229 -11.65 25.10 7.06
N LYS A 230 -12.60 24.96 6.13
CA LYS A 230 -14.05 24.91 6.41
C LYS A 230 -14.40 23.82 7.43
N TYR A 231 -13.73 22.66 7.37
CA TYR A 231 -13.88 21.55 8.33
C TYR A 231 -12.87 21.62 9.48
N GLY A 232 -12.01 22.64 9.48
CA GLY A 232 -10.98 22.81 10.48
C GLY A 232 -9.84 21.81 10.40
N LEU A 233 -9.64 21.10 9.28
CA LEU A 233 -8.53 20.18 9.06
C LEU A 233 -7.23 20.96 8.80
N ASP A 234 -6.08 20.40 9.21
CA ASP A 234 -4.77 21.00 8.95
C ASP A 234 -4.41 20.87 7.47
N VAL A 235 -3.86 21.94 6.89
CA VAL A 235 -3.37 21.96 5.51
C VAL A 235 -1.86 21.82 5.53
N TRP A 236 -1.40 20.69 5.02
CA TRP A 236 -0.01 20.41 4.73
C TRP A 236 0.26 20.67 3.25
N VAL A 237 1.48 21.04 2.91
CA VAL A 237 1.95 21.12 1.53
C VAL A 237 3.23 20.31 1.39
N TRP A 238 3.19 19.23 0.61
CA TRP A 238 4.38 18.55 0.15
C TRP A 238 5.00 19.39 -0.97
N TYR A 239 6.18 19.95 -0.78
CA TYR A 239 6.78 20.93 -1.69
C TYR A 239 8.24 20.55 -1.99
N PRO A 240 8.54 19.94 -3.14
CA PRO A 240 9.89 19.50 -3.48
C PRO A 240 10.79 20.67 -3.90
N ALA A 241 12.08 20.57 -3.58
CA ALA A 241 13.11 21.48 -4.06
C ALA A 241 13.63 20.96 -5.41
N LEU A 242 13.18 21.58 -6.52
CA LEU A 242 13.36 21.06 -7.88
C LEU A 242 14.47 21.73 -8.70
N ASP A 243 15.01 22.87 -8.24
CA ASP A 243 16.12 23.50 -8.95
C ASP A 243 17.41 22.71 -8.70
N GLU A 244 18.30 22.69 -9.70
CA GLU A 244 19.56 21.94 -9.65
C GLU A 244 20.53 22.45 -8.58
N ASP A 245 20.42 23.73 -8.20
CA ASP A 245 21.32 24.39 -7.27
C ASP A 245 20.56 25.30 -6.30
N TYR A 246 20.96 25.23 -5.03
CA TYR A 246 20.49 26.08 -3.93
C TYR A 246 21.66 26.64 -3.09
N THR A 247 22.87 26.68 -3.64
CA THR A 247 24.08 27.13 -2.94
C THR A 247 24.39 28.62 -3.11
N THR A 248 23.72 29.31 -4.04
CA THR A 248 23.94 30.74 -4.32
C THR A 248 22.78 31.61 -3.84
N GLU A 249 23.04 32.84 -3.39
CA GLU A 249 21.98 33.77 -2.94
C GLU A 249 20.94 34.02 -4.05
N ALA A 250 21.37 34.10 -5.32
CA ALA A 250 20.46 34.28 -6.46
C ALA A 250 19.49 33.09 -6.62
N SER A 251 19.98 31.86 -6.51
CA SER A 251 19.14 30.65 -6.57
C SER A 251 18.14 30.60 -5.42
N ILE A 252 18.58 30.92 -4.19
CA ILE A 252 17.73 30.95 -3.00
C ILE A 252 16.65 32.03 -3.13
N VAL A 253 17.01 33.26 -3.54
CA VAL A 253 16.04 34.36 -3.71
C VAL A 253 14.98 34.01 -4.75
N LYS A 254 15.37 33.38 -5.87
CA LYS A 254 14.44 32.90 -6.89
C LYS A 254 13.45 31.89 -6.32
N ALA A 255 13.93 30.88 -5.61
CA ALA A 255 13.09 29.85 -5.01
C ALA A 255 12.15 30.41 -3.92
N VAL A 256 12.65 31.35 -3.11
CA VAL A 256 11.84 32.05 -2.10
C VAL A 256 10.69 32.82 -2.74
N ALA A 257 10.95 33.52 -3.85
CA ALA A 257 9.92 34.25 -4.59
C ALA A 257 8.88 33.31 -5.23
N GLU A 258 9.30 32.16 -5.75
CA GLU A 258 8.39 31.15 -6.32
C GLU A 258 7.42 30.60 -5.26
N TRP A 259 7.97 30.13 -4.13
CA TRP A 259 7.16 29.50 -3.08
C TRP A 259 6.21 30.52 -2.44
N GLU A 260 6.67 31.77 -2.29
CA GLU A 260 5.80 32.87 -1.89
C GLU A 260 4.63 33.07 -2.86
N GLY A 261 4.92 33.03 -4.17
CA GLY A 261 3.93 33.14 -5.23
C GLY A 261 2.79 32.14 -5.09
N VAL A 262 3.08 30.91 -4.64
CA VAL A 262 2.11 29.85 -4.42
C VAL A 262 1.44 29.95 -3.04
N LEU A 263 2.24 29.91 -1.97
CA LEU A 263 1.75 29.65 -0.61
C LEU A 263 1.00 30.83 0.01
N LYS A 264 1.25 32.06 -0.44
CA LYS A 264 0.50 33.24 0.03
C LYS A 264 -0.95 33.27 -0.46
N GLN A 265 -1.27 32.52 -1.52
CA GLN A 265 -2.62 32.46 -2.08
C GLN A 265 -3.53 31.52 -1.28
N LEU A 266 -2.96 30.56 -0.55
CA LEU A 266 -3.71 29.57 0.19
C LEU A 266 -4.33 30.19 1.45
N PRO A 267 -5.64 30.00 1.70
CA PRO A 267 -6.30 30.49 2.92
C PRO A 267 -5.70 29.92 4.21
N ARG A 268 -5.14 28.71 4.15
CA ARG A 268 -4.55 28.02 5.29
C ARG A 268 -3.34 27.19 4.86
N VAL A 269 -2.24 27.32 5.59
CA VAL A 269 -1.07 26.44 5.55
C VAL A 269 -0.57 26.25 6.98
N ASP A 270 -0.70 25.05 7.52
CA ASP A 270 -0.23 24.71 8.87
C ASP A 270 1.19 24.13 8.84
N ALA A 271 1.55 23.43 7.76
CA ALA A 271 2.87 22.83 7.63
C ALA A 271 3.30 22.67 6.17
N ILE A 272 4.62 22.68 5.97
CA ILE A 272 5.26 22.37 4.70
C ILE A 272 6.20 21.19 4.94
N PHE A 273 6.17 20.21 4.04
CA PHE A 273 7.09 19.08 4.01
C PHE A 273 7.89 19.10 2.72
N VAL A 274 9.22 19.12 2.86
CA VAL A 274 10.16 19.11 1.75
C VAL A 274 10.89 17.76 1.70
N PRO A 275 10.68 16.93 0.67
CA PRO A 275 11.46 15.71 0.50
C PRO A 275 12.93 16.04 0.18
N GLY A 276 13.85 15.22 0.69
CA GLY A 276 15.27 15.30 0.32
C GLY A 276 15.57 14.86 -1.12
N GLY A 277 14.69 14.04 -1.69
CA GLY A 277 14.71 13.64 -3.09
C GLY A 277 13.48 12.83 -3.51
N ASP A 278 13.43 12.41 -4.78
CA ASP A 278 12.29 11.74 -5.42
C ASP A 278 10.94 12.49 -5.29
N PRO A 279 10.78 13.65 -5.97
CA PRO A 279 11.76 14.36 -6.77
C PRO A 279 12.56 15.37 -5.95
N GLY A 280 13.51 16.03 -6.62
CA GLY A 280 14.57 16.79 -5.97
C GLY A 280 15.79 15.91 -5.73
N HIS A 281 16.92 16.57 -5.48
CA HIS A 281 18.18 15.92 -5.15
C HIS A 281 19.14 16.98 -4.61
N THR A 282 18.91 17.44 -3.38
CA THR A 282 19.66 18.56 -2.81
C THR A 282 20.52 18.09 -1.65
N GLU A 283 21.81 18.45 -1.70
CA GLU A 283 22.74 18.17 -0.60
C GLU A 283 22.24 18.80 0.72
N PRO A 284 22.36 18.10 1.87
CA PRO A 284 21.77 18.53 3.13
C PRO A 284 22.09 19.98 3.57
N SER A 285 23.32 20.45 3.39
CA SER A 285 23.71 21.80 3.80
C SER A 285 23.05 22.88 2.94
N ALA A 286 23.00 22.67 1.63
CA ALA A 286 22.28 23.54 0.70
C ALA A 286 20.78 23.57 1.00
N MET A 287 20.19 22.39 1.26
CA MET A 287 18.77 22.28 1.59
C MET A 287 18.44 23.01 2.89
N PHE A 288 19.24 22.86 3.95
CA PHE A 288 19.03 23.59 5.20
C PHE A 288 19.09 25.11 5.01
N GLY A 289 20.02 25.59 4.16
CA GLY A 289 20.13 27.01 3.82
C GLY A 289 18.87 27.55 3.13
N LEU A 290 18.34 26.81 2.14
CA LEU A 290 17.07 27.14 1.48
C LEU A 290 15.90 27.16 2.49
N LEU A 291 15.76 26.10 3.28
CA LEU A 291 14.59 25.91 4.14
C LEU A 291 14.52 26.90 5.30
N ASP A 292 15.66 27.37 5.83
CA ASP A 292 15.69 28.45 6.81
C ASP A 292 15.08 29.74 6.22
N ARG A 293 15.54 30.13 5.02
CA ARG A 293 15.05 31.32 4.31
C ARG A 293 13.58 31.19 3.93
N GLN A 294 13.15 30.01 3.47
CA GLN A 294 11.74 29.74 3.18
C GLN A 294 10.87 29.81 4.44
N THR A 295 11.35 29.27 5.56
CA THR A 295 10.61 29.29 6.83
C THR A 295 10.36 30.73 7.28
N ALA A 296 11.39 31.56 7.26
CA ALA A 296 11.27 32.98 7.59
C ALA A 296 10.33 33.72 6.62
N ASN A 297 10.38 33.38 5.32
CA ASN A 297 9.55 34.04 4.32
C ASN A 297 8.05 33.71 4.47
N ILE A 298 7.72 32.42 4.54
CA ILE A 298 6.32 31.98 4.54
C ILE A 298 5.61 32.32 5.85
N ARG A 299 6.33 32.38 6.99
CA ARG A 299 5.75 32.82 8.27
C ARG A 299 5.24 34.28 8.27
N LYS A 300 5.60 35.09 7.27
CA LYS A 300 4.98 36.43 7.07
C LYS A 300 3.49 36.33 6.73
N PHE A 301 3.08 35.24 6.07
CA PHE A 301 1.71 35.00 5.62
C PHE A 301 1.00 33.97 6.49
N HIS A 302 1.74 32.96 6.97
CA HIS A 302 1.24 31.88 7.84
C HIS A 302 2.08 31.79 9.13
N PRO A 303 1.82 32.63 10.15
CA PRO A 303 2.73 32.81 11.30
C PRO A 303 2.97 31.55 12.14
N LYS A 304 2.05 30.59 12.11
CA LYS A 304 2.14 29.33 12.86
C LYS A 304 2.67 28.16 12.02
N MET A 305 3.05 28.41 10.77
CA MET A 305 3.51 27.38 9.84
C MET A 305 4.73 26.64 10.38
N GLN A 306 4.66 25.31 10.29
CA GLN A 306 5.71 24.38 10.65
C GLN A 306 6.50 23.93 9.42
N MET A 307 7.83 23.97 9.50
CA MET A 307 8.69 23.45 8.44
C MET A 307 9.16 22.03 8.77
N TRP A 308 9.03 21.13 7.81
CA TRP A 308 9.41 19.72 7.91
C TRP A 308 10.23 19.30 6.70
N MET A 309 11.12 18.33 6.89
CA MET A 309 11.89 17.74 5.79
C MET A 309 12.11 16.24 5.99
N SER A 310 12.50 15.53 4.93
CA SER A 310 12.97 14.14 5.01
C SER A 310 14.41 14.05 4.51
N PRO A 311 15.21 13.10 5.01
CA PRO A 311 16.48 12.73 4.40
C PRO A 311 16.29 11.71 3.25
N GLN A 312 15.14 11.76 2.56
CA GLN A 312 14.80 10.85 1.46
C GLN A 312 15.87 10.92 0.36
N GLY A 313 16.30 9.75 -0.11
CA GLY A 313 17.30 9.63 -1.17
C GLY A 313 18.75 9.95 -0.77
N PHE A 314 19.01 10.36 0.48
CA PHE A 314 20.37 10.69 0.93
C PHE A 314 21.29 9.46 0.92
N THR A 315 22.53 9.68 0.46
CA THR A 315 23.63 8.71 0.57
C THR A 315 24.09 8.57 2.02
N ALA A 316 24.90 7.56 2.35
CA ALA A 316 25.48 7.45 3.69
C ALA A 316 26.24 8.72 4.11
N GLN A 317 27.00 9.32 3.19
CA GLN A 317 27.72 10.56 3.44
C GLN A 317 26.76 11.72 3.75
N TRP A 318 25.68 11.86 2.97
CA TRP A 318 24.69 12.91 3.18
C TRP A 318 23.90 12.70 4.48
N MET A 319 23.65 11.45 4.88
CA MET A 319 23.08 11.15 6.20
C MET A 319 23.96 11.67 7.34
N GLU A 320 25.28 11.46 7.27
CA GLU A 320 26.20 11.99 8.28
C GLU A 320 26.21 13.53 8.31
N THR A 321 26.22 14.18 7.14
CA THR A 321 26.08 15.65 7.07
C THR A 321 24.76 16.11 7.69
N PHE A 322 23.65 15.46 7.33
CA PHE A 322 22.32 15.75 7.89
C PHE A 322 22.31 15.64 9.42
N TYR A 323 22.85 14.57 9.99
CA TYR A 323 22.93 14.41 11.45
C TYR A 323 23.81 15.49 12.10
N GLY A 324 24.92 15.85 11.45
CA GLY A 324 25.77 16.96 11.89
C GLY A 324 25.06 18.32 11.90
N LEU A 325 24.17 18.56 10.93
CA LEU A 325 23.32 19.76 10.88
C LEU A 325 22.21 19.72 11.94
N MET A 326 21.56 18.57 12.14
CA MET A 326 20.55 18.38 13.18
C MET A 326 21.12 18.59 14.58
N ALA A 327 22.37 18.19 14.83
CA ALA A 327 23.05 18.39 16.10
C ALA A 327 23.21 19.87 16.49
N LYS A 328 23.18 20.80 15.50
CA LYS A 328 23.19 22.24 15.73
C LYS A 328 21.84 22.79 16.22
N GLN A 329 20.80 21.96 16.21
CA GLN A 329 19.46 22.27 16.70
C GLN A 329 18.86 23.53 16.03
N PRO A 330 18.71 23.56 14.68
CA PRO A 330 18.07 24.68 13.99
C PRO A 330 16.65 24.98 14.53
N ALA A 331 16.42 26.21 14.95
CA ALA A 331 15.15 26.65 15.55
C ALA A 331 14.01 26.82 14.54
N TRP A 332 14.32 26.98 13.25
CA TRP A 332 13.30 27.11 12.19
C TRP A 332 12.59 25.79 11.90
N LEU A 333 13.30 24.66 12.07
CA LEU A 333 12.82 23.32 11.73
C LEU A 333 11.90 22.77 12.83
N THR A 334 10.77 22.19 12.44
CA THR A 334 9.81 21.59 13.38
C THR A 334 10.02 20.09 13.58
N GLY A 335 10.30 19.37 12.49
CA GLY A 335 10.45 17.92 12.59
C GLY A 335 10.88 17.25 11.28
N ILE A 336 11.06 15.94 11.39
CA ILE A 336 11.53 15.08 10.31
C ILE A 336 10.41 14.14 9.86
N VAL A 337 10.37 13.88 8.57
CA VAL A 337 9.46 12.93 7.92
C VAL A 337 10.26 11.73 7.45
N ILE A 338 9.76 10.51 7.71
CA ILE A 338 10.36 9.26 7.23
C ILE A 338 9.32 8.45 6.47
N GLY A 339 9.68 8.00 5.28
CA GLY A 339 8.84 7.21 4.37
C GLY A 339 9.71 6.53 3.31
N PRO A 340 9.24 6.41 2.05
CA PRO A 340 9.99 5.78 0.97
C PRO A 340 11.41 6.31 0.79
N GLN A 341 12.32 5.46 0.29
CA GLN A 341 13.71 5.78 -0.04
C GLN A 341 14.54 6.44 1.09
N ASN A 342 14.18 6.24 2.35
CA ASN A 342 15.02 6.64 3.48
C ASN A 342 16.01 5.52 3.80
N ARG A 343 17.30 5.83 3.78
CA ARG A 343 18.38 4.87 4.04
C ARG A 343 18.36 4.32 5.46
N ASP A 344 18.27 5.22 6.43
CA ASP A 344 18.19 4.83 7.84
C ASP A 344 16.74 4.55 8.23
N SER A 345 16.53 3.46 8.98
CA SER A 345 15.20 3.13 9.53
C SER A 345 14.65 4.24 10.43
N LEU A 346 13.33 4.28 10.58
CA LEU A 346 12.64 5.20 11.51
C LEU A 346 13.24 5.17 12.92
N ALA A 347 13.59 3.98 13.41
CA ALA A 347 14.21 3.80 14.74
C ALA A 347 15.65 4.35 14.79
N THR A 348 16.43 4.19 13.72
CA THR A 348 17.78 4.75 13.60
C THR A 348 17.74 6.27 13.60
N VAL A 349 16.91 6.87 12.74
CA VAL A 349 16.76 8.33 12.67
C VAL A 349 16.32 8.89 14.03
N ARG A 350 15.33 8.28 14.68
CA ARG A 350 14.85 8.73 15.99
C ARG A 350 15.97 8.77 17.04
N LYS A 351 16.87 7.78 17.05
CA LYS A 351 18.01 7.72 17.96
C LYS A 351 19.09 8.76 17.66
N ARG A 352 19.24 9.15 16.39
CA ARG A 352 20.33 10.03 15.93
C ARG A 352 19.98 11.52 15.88
N ILE A 353 18.69 11.89 15.83
CA ILE A 353 18.27 13.30 15.85
C ILE A 353 17.87 13.77 17.27
N PRO A 354 18.08 15.04 17.63
CA PRO A 354 17.71 15.56 18.95
C PRO A 354 16.20 15.37 19.29
N PRO A 355 15.87 15.05 20.55
CA PRO A 355 14.52 14.61 20.96
C PRO A 355 13.44 15.69 20.81
N GLN A 356 13.79 16.97 20.75
CA GLN A 356 12.82 18.06 20.56
C GLN A 356 12.19 18.08 19.17
N TYR A 357 12.87 17.52 18.16
CA TYR A 357 12.32 17.46 16.81
C TYR A 357 11.26 16.38 16.74
N LYS A 358 10.08 16.76 16.28
CA LYS A 358 9.02 15.80 16.02
C LYS A 358 9.43 14.86 14.89
N LEU A 359 8.87 13.66 14.90
CA LEU A 359 9.09 12.66 13.87
C LEU A 359 7.72 12.14 13.44
N ARG A 360 7.41 12.22 12.15
CA ARG A 360 6.17 11.64 11.57
C ARG A 360 6.50 10.64 10.48
N ARG A 361 5.60 9.68 10.29
CA ARG A 361 5.66 8.70 9.21
C ARG A 361 4.99 9.25 7.95
N TYR A 362 5.51 8.88 6.79
CA TYR A 362 4.95 9.13 5.47
C TYR A 362 4.84 7.80 4.70
N PRO A 363 4.00 6.87 5.21
CA PRO A 363 3.98 5.51 4.71
C PRO A 363 3.35 5.43 3.32
N ASP A 364 3.97 4.67 2.42
CA ASP A 364 3.40 4.31 1.13
C ASP A 364 2.25 3.31 1.27
N ILE A 365 1.05 3.73 0.88
CA ILE A 365 -0.15 2.86 0.89
C ILE A 365 -0.67 2.54 -0.51
N THR A 366 0.01 3.01 -1.56
CA THR A 366 -0.47 2.93 -2.95
C THR A 366 0.24 1.84 -3.73
N HIS A 367 1.56 1.70 -3.56
CA HIS A 367 2.36 0.83 -4.42
C HIS A 367 2.39 -0.63 -3.95
N THR A 368 2.36 -1.55 -4.91
CA THR A 368 2.44 -3.00 -4.68
C THR A 368 3.86 -3.56 -4.87
N ILE A 369 4.66 -2.92 -5.72
CA ILE A 369 6.06 -3.25 -6.05
C ILE A 369 6.89 -1.97 -6.16
N ARG A 370 8.22 -2.07 -6.06
CA ARG A 370 9.11 -0.89 -6.06
C ARG A 370 8.60 0.18 -5.09
N ALA A 371 8.34 -0.25 -3.86
CA ALA A 371 7.61 0.47 -2.82
C ALA A 371 8.33 0.36 -1.46
N GLU A 372 7.92 1.19 -0.50
CA GLU A 372 8.34 1.05 0.91
C GLU A 372 7.77 -0.24 1.52
N TYR A 373 6.50 -0.54 1.25
CA TYR A 373 5.76 -1.69 1.78
C TYR A 373 5.15 -2.56 0.66
N PRO A 374 5.97 -3.30 -0.09
CA PRO A 374 5.49 -4.13 -1.21
C PRO A 374 4.55 -5.25 -0.75
N VAL A 375 3.83 -5.87 -1.69
CA VAL A 375 2.95 -7.02 -1.40
C VAL A 375 3.81 -8.25 -1.08
N PRO A 376 3.65 -8.88 0.09
CA PRO A 376 4.42 -10.07 0.45
C PRO A 376 3.95 -11.29 -0.33
N LEU A 377 4.90 -12.10 -0.83
CA LEU A 377 4.63 -13.38 -1.49
C LEU A 377 3.70 -13.24 -2.71
N TRP A 378 3.87 -12.18 -3.50
CA TRP A 378 3.02 -11.89 -4.65
C TRP A 378 3.39 -12.75 -5.86
N ASP A 379 2.40 -13.26 -6.59
CA ASP A 379 2.61 -14.09 -7.77
C ASP A 379 2.98 -13.23 -9.00
N VAL A 380 3.93 -13.68 -9.82
CA VAL A 380 4.41 -12.98 -11.03
C VAL A 380 3.27 -12.71 -12.02
N ALA A 381 2.24 -13.57 -12.06
CA ALA A 381 1.08 -13.33 -12.92
C ALA A 381 0.34 -12.04 -12.55
N TYR A 382 0.25 -11.72 -11.26
CA TYR A 382 -0.31 -10.44 -10.81
C TYR A 382 0.64 -9.28 -11.03
N VAL A 383 1.94 -9.46 -10.80
CA VAL A 383 2.94 -8.43 -11.11
C VAL A 383 2.85 -7.99 -12.57
N ARG A 384 2.78 -8.95 -13.51
CA ARG A 384 2.71 -8.65 -14.95
C ARG A 384 1.43 -7.95 -15.37
N THR A 385 0.32 -8.19 -14.68
CA THR A 385 -1.01 -7.75 -15.13
C THR A 385 -1.50 -6.54 -14.33
N LEU A 386 -1.35 -6.56 -13.00
CA LEU A 386 -1.76 -5.47 -12.11
C LEU A 386 -0.71 -4.36 -11.97
N ASP A 387 0.57 -4.69 -12.15
CA ASP A 387 1.73 -3.79 -12.00
C ASP A 387 1.70 -3.00 -10.68
N ARG A 388 2.18 -1.75 -10.67
CA ARG A 388 2.60 -1.02 -9.47
C ARG A 388 1.49 -0.30 -8.69
N GLU A 389 0.47 0.22 -9.37
CA GLU A 389 -0.58 1.07 -8.76
C GLU A 389 -2.02 0.52 -8.99
N PRO A 390 -2.29 -0.79 -8.77
CA PRO A 390 -3.64 -1.34 -8.90
C PRO A 390 -4.56 -0.91 -7.74
N ILE A 391 -5.86 -1.18 -7.87
CA ILE A 391 -6.81 -1.16 -6.74
C ILE A 391 -6.34 -2.19 -5.70
N ASN A 392 -5.94 -1.72 -4.51
CA ASN A 392 -5.13 -2.49 -3.56
C ASN A 392 -5.67 -2.49 -2.10
N PRO A 393 -6.92 -2.93 -1.85
CA PRO A 393 -7.41 -3.06 -0.48
C PRO A 393 -6.57 -4.09 0.30
N ARG A 394 -5.79 -3.61 1.27
CA ARG A 394 -4.82 -4.42 2.04
C ARG A 394 -4.96 -4.22 3.56
N PRO A 395 -6.17 -4.39 4.14
CA PRO A 395 -6.43 -4.00 5.53
C PRO A 395 -5.48 -4.65 6.56
N LEU A 396 -5.09 -5.92 6.40
CA LEU A 396 -4.23 -6.62 7.36
C LEU A 396 -2.76 -6.24 7.24
N ASP A 397 -2.23 -6.11 6.02
CA ASP A 397 -0.88 -5.62 5.78
C ASP A 397 -0.69 -4.20 6.31
N GLN A 398 -1.64 -3.31 5.99
CA GLN A 398 -1.58 -1.92 6.44
C GLN A 398 -1.66 -1.82 7.96
N ALA A 399 -2.43 -2.69 8.61
CA ALA A 399 -2.43 -2.80 10.06
C ALA A 399 -1.09 -3.31 10.62
N ALA A 400 -0.47 -4.30 9.99
CA ALA A 400 0.85 -4.80 10.41
C ALA A 400 1.91 -3.69 10.34
N VAL A 401 1.94 -2.94 9.23
CA VAL A 401 2.83 -1.78 9.04
C VAL A 401 2.57 -0.71 10.10
N PHE A 402 1.30 -0.37 10.35
CA PHE A 402 0.93 0.61 11.36
C PHE A 402 1.47 0.22 12.75
N GLN A 403 1.22 -1.04 13.17
CA GLN A 403 1.61 -1.54 14.48
C GLN A 403 3.12 -1.61 14.66
N ARG A 404 3.86 -1.99 13.61
CA ARG A 404 5.32 -2.13 13.65
C ARG A 404 6.03 -0.87 14.13
N TRP A 405 5.52 0.28 13.70
CA TRP A 405 6.16 1.57 13.90
C TRP A 405 5.48 2.45 14.94
N LEU A 406 4.31 2.04 15.45
CA LEU A 406 3.49 2.81 16.38
C LEU A 406 4.27 3.30 17.62
N ALA A 407 5.10 2.44 18.20
CA ALA A 407 5.87 2.78 19.40
C ALA A 407 7.05 3.74 19.13
N VAL A 408 7.49 3.87 17.88
CA VAL A 408 8.62 4.73 17.50
C VAL A 408 8.12 6.12 17.08
N SER A 409 7.09 6.17 16.23
CA SER A 409 6.40 7.40 15.85
C SER A 409 4.93 7.07 15.55
N PRO A 410 3.97 7.54 16.37
CA PRO A 410 2.56 7.28 16.12
C PRO A 410 2.00 8.14 14.99
N ASP A 411 2.47 9.37 14.86
CA ASP A 411 1.98 10.37 13.90
C ASP A 411 2.23 9.95 12.45
N PHE A 412 1.22 10.11 11.59
CA PHE A 412 1.32 9.75 10.18
C PHE A 412 0.58 10.71 9.26
N LEU A 413 1.09 10.80 8.04
CA LEU A 413 0.34 11.29 6.90
C LEU A 413 0.67 10.35 5.74
N THR A 414 -0.28 9.59 5.23
CA THR A 414 0.04 8.55 4.24
C THR A 414 0.35 9.15 2.87
N TYR A 415 1.36 8.61 2.19
CA TYR A 415 1.59 8.84 0.77
C TYR A 415 0.58 8.06 -0.05
N SER A 416 -0.14 8.73 -0.95
CA SER A 416 -1.23 8.16 -1.75
C SER A 416 -1.23 8.79 -3.15
N GLU A 417 -1.45 7.98 -4.18
CA GLU A 417 -1.47 8.42 -5.60
C GLU A 417 -2.87 8.33 -6.23
N GLY A 418 -3.93 8.21 -5.43
CA GLY A 418 -5.29 8.21 -5.98
C GLY A 418 -6.32 7.54 -5.09
N CYS A 419 -7.41 7.10 -5.72
CA CYS A 419 -8.47 6.34 -5.06
C CYS A 419 -8.26 4.82 -5.11
N ASN A 420 -7.18 4.32 -5.72
CA ASN A 420 -6.86 2.90 -5.78
C ASN A 420 -6.54 2.30 -4.39
N ASP A 421 -6.04 3.15 -3.48
CA ASP A 421 -5.72 2.85 -2.07
C ASP A 421 -6.76 3.39 -1.08
N ASP A 422 -7.98 3.74 -1.55
CA ASP A 422 -9.04 4.39 -0.76
C ASP A 422 -9.32 3.68 0.57
N LEU A 423 -9.53 2.36 0.56
CA LEU A 423 -9.76 1.58 1.79
C LEU A 423 -8.60 1.73 2.79
N ASN A 424 -7.35 1.75 2.30
CA ASN A 424 -6.17 1.80 3.16
C ASN A 424 -6.14 3.12 3.95
N LYS A 425 -6.57 4.26 3.37
CA LYS A 425 -6.70 5.53 4.09
C LYS A 425 -7.62 5.41 5.31
N PHE A 426 -8.77 4.74 5.15
CA PHE A 426 -9.73 4.55 6.25
C PHE A 426 -9.24 3.58 7.32
N VAL A 427 -8.51 2.52 6.92
CA VAL A 427 -7.84 1.61 7.86
C VAL A 427 -6.82 2.38 8.70
N TRP A 428 -5.96 3.19 8.07
CA TRP A 428 -4.99 4.03 8.77
C TRP A 428 -5.65 5.06 9.70
N SER A 429 -6.72 5.73 9.25
CA SER A 429 -7.48 6.67 10.10
C SER A 429 -8.15 5.98 11.29
N GLY A 430 -8.75 4.80 11.09
CA GLY A 430 -9.34 3.99 12.16
C GLY A 430 -8.31 3.54 13.19
N LEU A 431 -7.15 3.07 12.74
CA LEU A 431 -6.03 2.70 13.61
C LEU A 431 -5.41 3.91 14.31
N GLY A 432 -5.36 5.07 13.65
CA GLY A 432 -4.94 6.34 14.26
C GLY A 432 -5.86 6.78 15.39
N TRP A 433 -7.16 6.53 15.24
CA TRP A 433 -8.15 6.78 16.29
C TRP A 433 -7.97 5.80 17.46
N ASN A 434 -7.98 4.50 17.17
CA ASN A 434 -7.80 3.44 18.18
C ASN A 434 -6.84 2.34 17.66
N PRO A 435 -5.56 2.40 18.03
CA PRO A 435 -4.56 1.40 17.63
C PRO A 435 -4.85 -0.03 18.09
N LYS A 436 -5.69 -0.21 19.10
CA LYS A 436 -6.10 -1.54 19.60
C LYS A 436 -7.47 -1.96 19.05
N GLY A 437 -8.05 -1.17 18.17
CA GLY A 437 -9.34 -1.45 17.54
C GLY A 437 -9.26 -2.63 16.58
N ASP A 438 -10.40 -3.30 16.39
CA ASP A 438 -10.52 -4.36 15.39
C ASP A 438 -10.57 -3.76 13.98
N VAL A 439 -9.60 -4.12 13.14
CA VAL A 439 -9.55 -3.68 11.74
C VAL A 439 -10.79 -4.13 10.97
N ARG A 440 -11.35 -5.30 11.29
CA ARG A 440 -12.59 -5.80 10.66
C ARG A 440 -13.76 -4.86 10.94
N GLU A 441 -13.82 -4.29 12.13
CA GLU A 441 -14.84 -3.30 12.49
C GLU A 441 -14.71 -2.03 11.65
N THR A 442 -13.49 -1.54 11.39
CA THR A 442 -13.26 -0.40 10.51
C THR A 442 -13.72 -0.69 9.08
N VAL A 443 -13.37 -1.86 8.53
CA VAL A 443 -13.80 -2.27 7.18
C VAL A 443 -15.33 -2.46 7.10
N ARG A 444 -15.94 -2.98 8.17
CA ARG A 444 -17.40 -3.12 8.29
C ARG A 444 -18.10 -1.76 8.34
N GLN A 445 -17.56 -0.79 9.08
CA GLN A 445 -18.03 0.60 9.08
C GLN A 445 -17.87 1.24 7.69
N TYR A 446 -16.75 1.00 7.00
CA TYR A 446 -16.52 1.44 5.63
C TYR A 446 -17.59 0.91 4.68
N ALA A 447 -17.82 -0.40 4.65
CA ALA A 447 -18.84 -1.03 3.81
C ALA A 447 -20.24 -0.48 4.09
N ARG A 448 -20.61 -0.36 5.38
CA ARG A 448 -21.91 0.17 5.80
C ARG A 448 -22.13 1.62 5.40
N TYR A 449 -21.14 2.49 5.67
CA TYR A 449 -21.29 3.93 5.49
C TYR A 449 -21.26 4.31 4.00
N PHE A 450 -20.39 3.68 3.22
CA PHE A 450 -20.19 4.04 1.83
C PHE A 450 -21.10 3.31 0.86
N VAL A 451 -21.42 2.04 1.11
CA VAL A 451 -22.25 1.23 0.20
C VAL A 451 -23.66 1.08 0.77
N GLY A 452 -23.76 0.58 2.01
CA GLY A 452 -25.04 0.53 2.72
C GLY A 452 -25.08 -0.53 3.82
N PRO A 453 -26.07 -0.46 4.74
CA PRO A 453 -26.14 -1.35 5.90
C PRO A 453 -26.25 -2.84 5.52
N THR A 454 -26.90 -3.17 4.40
CA THR A 454 -27.00 -4.54 3.89
C THR A 454 -25.66 -5.13 3.45
N TYR A 455 -24.67 -4.28 3.12
CA TYR A 455 -23.35 -4.70 2.67
C TYR A 455 -22.31 -4.76 3.79
N ALA A 456 -22.65 -4.32 5.01
CA ALA A 456 -21.72 -4.21 6.13
C ALA A 456 -20.89 -5.49 6.35
N GLU A 457 -21.57 -6.64 6.45
CA GLU A 457 -20.91 -7.95 6.61
C GLU A 457 -20.38 -8.52 5.28
N PRO A 458 -21.20 -8.71 4.22
CA PRO A 458 -20.74 -9.45 3.05
C PRO A 458 -19.63 -8.74 2.27
N LEU A 459 -19.65 -7.40 2.17
CA LEU A 459 -18.59 -6.66 1.50
C LEU A 459 -17.33 -6.61 2.34
N SER A 460 -17.45 -6.47 3.67
CA SER A 460 -16.29 -6.51 4.57
C SER A 460 -15.55 -7.84 4.47
N ASP A 461 -16.27 -8.96 4.57
CA ASP A 461 -15.70 -10.30 4.40
C ASP A 461 -15.08 -10.51 3.01
N ALA A 462 -15.74 -10.02 1.95
CA ALA A 462 -15.21 -10.13 0.59
C ALA A 462 -13.95 -9.28 0.36
N ILE A 463 -13.82 -8.12 1.00
CA ILE A 463 -12.61 -7.26 0.97
C ILE A 463 -11.40 -7.99 1.55
N PHE A 464 -11.53 -8.68 2.69
CA PHE A 464 -10.44 -9.51 3.22
C PHE A 464 -10.08 -10.65 2.27
N GLY A 465 -11.06 -11.17 1.52
CA GLY A 465 -10.81 -12.13 0.44
C GLY A 465 -9.95 -11.56 -0.70
N LEU A 466 -10.09 -10.27 -1.04
CA LEU A 466 -9.26 -9.63 -2.06
C LEU A 466 -7.78 -9.54 -1.64
N GLU A 467 -7.51 -9.24 -0.37
CA GLU A 467 -6.14 -9.25 0.15
C GLU A 467 -5.54 -10.66 0.16
N GLU A 468 -6.33 -11.68 0.52
CA GLU A 468 -5.89 -13.08 0.53
C GLU A 468 -5.62 -13.64 -0.87
N ASN A 469 -6.33 -13.16 -1.89
CA ASN A 469 -6.08 -13.58 -3.27
C ASN A 469 -4.63 -13.32 -3.71
N TRP A 470 -3.98 -12.28 -3.17
CA TRP A 470 -2.60 -11.91 -3.49
C TRP A 470 -1.53 -12.70 -2.73
N ARG A 471 -1.91 -13.72 -1.95
CA ARG A 471 -0.97 -14.52 -1.17
C ARG A 471 -0.58 -15.81 -1.87
N GLY A 472 0.71 -15.92 -2.17
CA GLY A 472 1.32 -17.16 -2.65
C GLY A 472 0.93 -17.54 -4.09
N PRO A 473 1.25 -18.77 -4.51
CA PRO A 473 1.08 -19.22 -5.88
C PRO A 473 -0.37 -19.14 -6.36
N LEU A 474 -0.61 -18.38 -7.44
CA LEU A 474 -1.96 -18.05 -7.91
C LEU A 474 -2.70 -19.26 -8.50
N ALA A 475 -2.00 -20.11 -9.27
CA ALA A 475 -2.60 -21.27 -9.93
C ALA A 475 -3.33 -22.18 -8.92
N GLY A 476 -2.71 -22.41 -7.76
CA GLY A 476 -3.25 -23.22 -6.66
C GLY A 476 -4.26 -22.50 -5.75
N ASN A 477 -4.37 -21.17 -5.83
CA ASN A 477 -5.19 -20.39 -4.91
C ASN A 477 -6.69 -20.49 -5.24
N VAL A 478 -7.36 -21.52 -4.74
CA VAL A 478 -8.81 -21.71 -4.87
C VAL A 478 -9.65 -20.64 -4.14
N GLY A 479 -9.02 -19.84 -3.27
CA GLY A 479 -9.65 -18.72 -2.58
C GLY A 479 -10.17 -17.66 -3.55
N VAL A 480 -9.48 -17.44 -4.67
CA VAL A 480 -9.84 -16.47 -5.70
C VAL A 480 -11.26 -16.69 -6.25
N GLU A 481 -11.63 -17.94 -6.52
CA GLU A 481 -12.96 -18.28 -7.02
C GLU A 481 -14.04 -18.08 -5.95
N ARG A 482 -13.72 -18.33 -4.67
CA ARG A 482 -14.64 -18.06 -3.55
C ARG A 482 -14.87 -16.57 -3.38
N THR A 483 -13.80 -15.77 -3.47
CA THR A 483 -13.89 -14.30 -3.41
C THR A 483 -14.75 -13.78 -4.56
N LEU A 484 -14.53 -14.23 -5.80
CA LEU A 484 -15.37 -13.88 -6.95
C LEU A 484 -16.84 -14.24 -6.71
N ALA A 485 -17.12 -15.46 -6.23
CA ALA A 485 -18.49 -15.91 -6.00
C ALA A 485 -19.25 -15.03 -4.97
N LYS A 486 -18.57 -14.54 -3.93
CA LYS A 486 -19.14 -13.57 -2.96
C LYS A 486 -19.51 -12.26 -3.66
N PHE A 487 -18.61 -11.72 -4.48
CA PHE A 487 -18.87 -10.49 -5.24
C PHE A 487 -19.99 -10.65 -6.27
N GLN A 488 -20.03 -11.76 -7.00
CA GLN A 488 -21.11 -12.09 -7.94
C GLN A 488 -22.46 -12.28 -7.23
N ALA A 489 -22.47 -12.81 -6.02
CA ALA A 489 -23.69 -12.90 -5.22
C ALA A 489 -24.21 -11.51 -4.85
N MET A 490 -23.34 -10.62 -4.35
CA MET A 490 -23.71 -9.24 -4.04
C MET A 490 -24.19 -8.49 -5.29
N GLU A 491 -23.45 -8.56 -6.39
CA GLU A 491 -23.75 -7.87 -7.64
C GLU A 491 -25.11 -8.26 -8.23
N ARG A 492 -25.46 -9.56 -8.20
CA ARG A 492 -26.76 -10.04 -8.70
C ARG A 492 -27.95 -9.51 -7.92
N THR A 493 -27.77 -9.24 -6.63
CA THR A 493 -28.84 -8.78 -5.73
C THR A 493 -28.82 -7.27 -5.49
N ALA A 494 -27.80 -6.58 -6.01
CA ALA A 494 -27.59 -5.16 -5.76
C ALA A 494 -28.68 -4.30 -6.41
N ALA A 495 -29.10 -3.25 -5.72
CA ALA A 495 -29.98 -2.26 -6.33
C ALA A 495 -29.22 -1.46 -7.41
N PRO A 496 -29.89 -0.89 -8.43
CA PRO A 496 -29.24 -0.09 -9.46
C PRO A 496 -28.37 1.06 -8.89
N ARG A 497 -28.81 1.68 -7.79
CA ARG A 497 -28.04 2.69 -7.07
C ARG A 497 -26.71 2.17 -6.53
N ASP A 498 -26.69 0.96 -5.99
CA ASP A 498 -25.50 0.37 -5.37
C ASP A 498 -24.48 -0.03 -6.45
N LEU A 499 -24.96 -0.47 -7.62
CA LEU A 499 -24.14 -0.77 -8.79
C LEU A 499 -23.43 0.47 -9.37
N LEU A 500 -23.91 1.68 -9.06
CA LEU A 500 -23.26 2.95 -9.43
C LEU A 500 -22.25 3.44 -8.38
N ASN A 501 -22.12 2.72 -7.26
CA ASN A 501 -21.19 3.10 -6.21
C ASN A 501 -19.75 2.72 -6.60
N TRP A 502 -18.88 3.71 -6.77
CA TRP A 502 -17.52 3.47 -7.24
C TRP A 502 -16.67 2.60 -6.28
N ARG A 503 -16.91 2.64 -4.96
CA ARG A 503 -16.20 1.78 -3.99
C ARG A 503 -16.62 0.31 -4.13
N PHE A 504 -17.90 0.08 -4.42
CA PHE A 504 -18.39 -1.25 -4.76
C PHE A 504 -17.85 -1.73 -6.11
N GLN A 505 -17.86 -0.86 -7.12
CA GLN A 505 -17.32 -1.14 -8.46
C GLN A 505 -15.81 -1.43 -8.44
N GLN A 506 -15.00 -0.72 -7.65
CA GLN A 506 -13.57 -0.99 -7.50
C GLN A 506 -13.33 -2.39 -6.96
N SER A 507 -14.08 -2.77 -5.92
CA SER A 507 -13.97 -4.11 -5.33
C SER A 507 -14.42 -5.21 -6.30
N LEU A 508 -15.48 -4.96 -7.07
CA LEU A 508 -15.92 -5.84 -8.16
C LEU A 508 -14.85 -5.97 -9.24
N TYR A 509 -14.32 -4.85 -9.75
CA TYR A 509 -13.26 -4.83 -10.77
C TYR A 509 -12.12 -5.72 -10.34
N ARG A 510 -11.68 -5.53 -9.09
CA ARG A 510 -10.60 -6.30 -8.50
C ARG A 510 -10.98 -7.78 -8.49
N ALA A 511 -12.11 -8.19 -7.94
CA ALA A 511 -12.52 -9.60 -7.87
C ALA A 511 -12.56 -10.31 -9.24
N TYR A 512 -13.14 -9.66 -10.26
CA TYR A 512 -13.21 -10.19 -11.62
C TYR A 512 -11.83 -10.29 -12.27
N TYR A 513 -10.97 -9.28 -12.08
CA TYR A 513 -9.61 -9.26 -12.61
C TYR A 513 -8.80 -10.45 -12.09
N ASP A 514 -8.83 -10.71 -10.79
CA ASP A 514 -8.04 -11.80 -10.21
C ASP A 514 -8.46 -13.17 -10.72
N ALA A 515 -9.76 -13.41 -10.80
CA ALA A 515 -10.27 -14.68 -11.28
C ALA A 515 -9.97 -14.88 -12.77
N TYR A 516 -10.03 -13.81 -13.57
CA TYR A 516 -9.63 -13.85 -14.97
C TYR A 516 -8.14 -14.24 -15.11
N VAL A 517 -7.24 -13.54 -14.42
CA VAL A 517 -5.79 -13.82 -14.45
C VAL A 517 -5.50 -15.24 -13.98
N ARG A 518 -6.14 -15.71 -12.89
CA ARG A 518 -5.96 -17.07 -12.40
C ARG A 518 -6.33 -18.12 -13.43
N ARG A 519 -7.51 -17.99 -14.07
CA ARG A 519 -8.00 -18.97 -15.06
C ARG A 519 -7.10 -19.00 -16.29
N ARG A 520 -6.61 -17.83 -16.73
CA ARG A 520 -5.61 -17.73 -17.79
C ARG A 520 -4.30 -18.41 -17.41
N LEU A 521 -3.77 -18.11 -16.23
CA LEU A 521 -2.51 -18.69 -15.75
C LEU A 521 -2.53 -20.21 -15.80
N VAL A 522 -3.59 -20.85 -15.29
CA VAL A 522 -3.74 -22.32 -15.31
C VAL A 522 -3.70 -22.88 -16.73
N GLN A 523 -4.36 -22.22 -17.69
CA GLN A 523 -4.35 -22.66 -19.09
C GLN A 523 -2.98 -22.45 -19.73
N GLU A 524 -2.36 -21.29 -19.54
CA GLU A 524 -1.10 -20.92 -20.17
C GLU A 524 0.08 -21.74 -19.63
N GLN A 525 0.06 -22.11 -18.34
CA GLN A 525 0.98 -23.08 -17.75
C GLN A 525 0.79 -24.49 -18.35
N ALA A 526 -0.46 -24.93 -18.54
CA ALA A 526 -0.72 -26.23 -19.16
C ALA A 526 -0.21 -26.28 -20.62
N ALA A 527 -0.36 -25.18 -21.37
CA ALA A 527 0.18 -25.05 -22.72
C ALA A 527 1.72 -25.08 -22.73
N GLU A 528 2.38 -24.42 -21.77
CA GLU A 528 3.84 -24.45 -21.64
C GLU A 528 4.38 -25.83 -21.29
N VAL A 529 3.70 -26.58 -20.42
CA VAL A 529 4.05 -27.98 -20.10
C VAL A 529 3.98 -28.86 -21.34
N GLN A 530 2.92 -28.71 -22.16
CA GLN A 530 2.77 -29.46 -23.40
C GLN A 530 3.87 -29.09 -24.41
N ALA A 531 4.15 -27.80 -24.58
CA ALA A 531 5.20 -27.31 -25.46
C ALA A 531 6.57 -27.86 -25.03
N THR A 532 6.90 -27.78 -23.73
CA THR A 532 8.15 -28.31 -23.18
C THR A 532 8.28 -29.81 -23.42
N SER A 533 7.20 -30.58 -23.23
CA SER A 533 7.18 -32.02 -23.51
C SER A 533 7.46 -32.34 -24.99
N VAL A 534 6.98 -31.53 -25.94
CA VAL A 534 7.29 -31.69 -27.36
C VAL A 534 8.78 -31.43 -27.62
N LEU A 535 9.33 -30.37 -27.01
CA LEU A 535 10.75 -30.02 -27.15
C LEU A 535 11.67 -31.09 -26.56
N THR A 536 11.31 -31.70 -25.43
CA THR A 536 12.08 -32.80 -24.82
C THR A 536 12.19 -34.00 -25.78
N ASN A 537 11.17 -34.23 -26.61
CA ASN A 537 11.13 -35.30 -27.60
C ASN A 537 11.70 -34.90 -28.98
N ALA A 538 12.36 -33.74 -29.09
CA ALA A 538 12.87 -33.22 -30.37
C ALA A 538 13.82 -34.18 -31.10
N ALA A 539 14.56 -35.03 -30.39
CA ALA A 539 15.45 -36.02 -31.01
C ALA A 539 14.70 -37.07 -31.86
N GLY A 540 13.43 -37.37 -31.53
CA GLY A 540 12.58 -38.28 -32.30
C GLY A 540 11.76 -37.59 -33.40
N LEU A 541 11.48 -36.30 -33.25
CA LEU A 541 10.61 -35.52 -34.16
C LEU A 541 11.39 -34.65 -35.17
N GLY A 542 12.64 -34.32 -34.86
CA GLY A 542 13.45 -33.30 -35.53
C GLY A 542 13.25 -31.91 -34.91
N SER A 543 14.33 -31.13 -34.77
CA SER A 543 14.34 -29.87 -34.04
C SER A 543 13.36 -28.84 -34.62
N MET A 544 13.26 -28.77 -35.95
CA MET A 544 12.39 -27.80 -36.64
C MET A 544 10.91 -28.08 -36.41
N ALA A 545 10.51 -29.35 -36.52
CA ALA A 545 9.13 -29.78 -36.29
C ALA A 545 8.73 -29.65 -34.82
N ALA A 546 9.65 -29.97 -33.90
CA ALA A 546 9.43 -29.78 -32.46
C ALA A 546 9.22 -28.31 -32.09
N MET A 547 10.05 -27.40 -32.59
CA MET A 547 9.86 -25.95 -32.36
C MET A 547 8.55 -25.44 -32.96
N ALA A 548 8.20 -25.85 -34.19
CA ALA A 548 6.96 -25.41 -34.83
C ALA A 548 5.71 -25.89 -34.05
N GLU A 549 5.72 -27.12 -33.54
CA GLU A 549 4.62 -27.63 -32.72
C GLU A 549 4.57 -26.97 -31.34
N ALA A 550 5.71 -26.72 -30.70
CA ALA A 550 5.78 -25.96 -29.45
C ALA A 550 5.22 -24.54 -29.61
N GLU A 551 5.58 -23.83 -30.68
CA GLU A 551 5.01 -22.51 -31.01
C GLU A 551 3.50 -22.59 -31.22
N ARG A 552 3.01 -23.62 -31.91
CA ARG A 552 1.57 -23.83 -32.12
C ARG A 552 0.82 -24.04 -30.80
N LEU A 553 1.42 -24.74 -29.85
CA LEU A 553 0.86 -24.97 -28.52
C LEU A 553 0.87 -23.71 -27.64
N LEU A 554 1.93 -22.89 -27.75
CA LEU A 554 2.09 -21.64 -26.99
C LEU A 554 1.32 -20.46 -27.60
N ALA A 555 0.90 -20.56 -28.86
CA ALA A 555 0.15 -19.52 -29.53
C ALA A 555 -1.15 -19.20 -28.76
N PRO A 556 -1.57 -17.93 -28.72
CA PRO A 556 -2.85 -17.56 -28.11
C PRO A 556 -4.01 -18.37 -28.71
N GLY A 557 -4.64 -19.19 -27.87
CA GLY A 557 -5.80 -20.00 -28.25
C GLY A 557 -7.12 -19.23 -28.15
N THR A 558 -8.23 -19.96 -28.00
CA THR A 558 -9.53 -19.35 -27.66
C THR A 558 -9.44 -18.64 -26.30
N PRO A 559 -9.89 -17.39 -26.17
CA PRO A 559 -9.87 -16.66 -24.90
C PRO A 559 -10.56 -17.44 -23.78
N VAL A 560 -9.85 -17.72 -22.69
CA VAL A 560 -10.43 -18.32 -21.48
C VAL A 560 -11.18 -17.28 -20.68
N ALA A 561 -12.32 -17.69 -20.10
CA ALA A 561 -13.14 -16.84 -19.24
C ALA A 561 -13.46 -15.47 -19.86
N ALA A 562 -13.80 -15.47 -21.15
CA ALA A 562 -14.11 -14.26 -21.92
C ALA A 562 -15.21 -13.41 -21.27
N ASP A 563 -16.16 -14.05 -20.57
CA ASP A 563 -17.18 -13.39 -19.76
C ASP A 563 -16.58 -12.53 -18.64
N LEU A 564 -15.58 -13.05 -17.91
CA LEU A 564 -14.88 -12.29 -16.86
C LEU A 564 -14.10 -11.13 -17.47
N ARG A 565 -13.36 -11.37 -18.56
CA ARG A 565 -12.63 -10.31 -19.28
C ARG A 565 -13.57 -9.20 -19.70
N THR A 566 -14.67 -9.53 -20.36
CA THR A 566 -15.69 -8.55 -20.76
C THR A 566 -16.23 -7.79 -19.55
N ARG A 567 -16.47 -8.46 -18.42
CA ARG A 567 -16.95 -7.79 -17.22
C ARG A 567 -15.92 -6.83 -16.62
N VAL A 568 -14.63 -7.17 -16.65
CA VAL A 568 -13.54 -6.25 -16.23
C VAL A 568 -13.55 -4.97 -17.08
N PHE A 569 -13.65 -5.07 -18.40
CA PHE A 569 -13.73 -3.89 -19.29
C PHE A 569 -14.99 -3.06 -19.03
N GLN A 570 -16.14 -3.69 -18.78
CA GLN A 570 -17.37 -2.98 -18.42
C GLN A 570 -17.23 -2.23 -17.08
N LEU A 571 -16.57 -2.84 -16.09
CA LEU A 571 -16.33 -2.21 -14.80
C LEU A 571 -15.31 -1.08 -14.91
N ALA A 572 -14.29 -1.22 -15.75
CA ALA A 572 -13.34 -0.14 -16.04
C ALA A 572 -14.05 1.08 -16.64
N GLU A 573 -14.90 0.86 -17.63
CA GLU A 573 -15.73 1.92 -18.21
C GLU A 573 -16.65 2.54 -17.16
N ALA A 574 -17.33 1.71 -16.35
CA ALA A 574 -18.21 2.21 -15.29
C ALA A 574 -17.47 3.07 -14.26
N LEU A 575 -16.25 2.69 -13.88
CA LEU A 575 -15.40 3.46 -12.96
C LEU A 575 -14.96 4.79 -13.59
N TYR A 576 -14.59 4.80 -14.87
CA TYR A 576 -14.23 6.02 -15.59
C TYR A 576 -15.42 6.99 -15.73
N GLN A 577 -16.62 6.47 -15.98
CA GLN A 577 -17.85 7.27 -16.07
C GLN A 577 -18.43 7.66 -14.70
N SER A 578 -17.94 7.06 -13.62
CA SER A 578 -18.36 7.39 -12.26
C SER A 578 -17.72 8.71 -11.79
N PRO A 579 -18.21 9.32 -10.69
CA PRO A 579 -17.57 10.48 -10.09
C PRO A 579 -16.13 10.26 -9.60
N VAL A 580 -15.53 9.07 -9.75
CA VAL A 580 -14.12 8.84 -9.40
C VAL A 580 -13.19 8.99 -10.61
N HIS A 581 -13.73 8.95 -11.83
CA HIS A 581 -13.00 9.05 -13.09
C HIS A 581 -11.73 8.19 -13.15
N MET A 582 -11.83 6.91 -12.79
CA MET A 582 -10.64 6.05 -12.70
C MET A 582 -10.06 5.76 -14.09
N GLN A 583 -8.79 6.09 -14.29
CA GLN A 583 -8.09 6.00 -15.57
C GLN A 583 -7.30 4.70 -15.65
N LEU A 584 -8.00 3.59 -15.92
CA LEU A 584 -7.41 2.24 -15.92
C LEU A 584 -6.70 1.84 -17.23
N SER A 585 -6.64 2.74 -18.22
CA SER A 585 -6.07 2.49 -19.55
C SER A 585 -5.53 3.78 -20.15
N VAL A 586 -4.34 3.73 -20.76
CA VAL A 586 -3.72 4.84 -21.48
C VAL A 586 -4.51 5.19 -22.75
N PRO A 587 -4.75 4.27 -23.70
CA PRO A 587 -5.46 4.61 -24.93
C PRO A 587 -6.94 4.94 -24.72
N LEU A 588 -7.62 4.30 -23.77
CA LEU A 588 -9.06 4.50 -23.56
C LEU A 588 -9.37 5.69 -22.66
N TYR A 589 -8.62 5.85 -21.56
CA TYR A 589 -8.94 6.78 -20.48
C TYR A 589 -7.87 7.85 -20.26
N ARG A 590 -6.86 7.93 -21.14
CA ARG A 590 -5.77 8.92 -21.09
C ARG A 590 -5.02 8.91 -19.76
N ALA A 591 -4.87 7.73 -19.15
CA ALA A 591 -3.93 7.56 -18.05
C ALA A 591 -2.50 7.93 -18.51
N ILE A 592 -1.67 8.42 -17.59
CA ILE A 592 -0.32 8.89 -17.94
C ILE A 592 0.62 7.76 -18.38
N ALA A 593 0.52 6.58 -17.75
CA ALA A 593 1.32 5.40 -18.09
C ALA A 593 0.74 4.13 -17.46
N VAL A 594 1.13 2.97 -18.00
CA VAL A 594 0.82 1.65 -17.45
C VAL A 594 1.27 1.50 -15.99
N GLY A 595 2.51 1.87 -15.68
CA GLY A 595 3.07 1.84 -14.32
C GLY A 595 2.42 2.83 -13.34
N ARG A 596 1.47 3.66 -13.81
CA ARG A 596 0.65 4.59 -13.03
C ARG A 596 -0.82 4.15 -12.99
N GLY A 597 -1.02 2.84 -12.81
CA GLY A 597 -2.34 2.26 -12.52
C GLY A 597 -3.22 1.96 -13.74
N ALA A 598 -2.69 2.07 -14.96
CA ALA A 598 -3.39 1.70 -16.19
C ALA A 598 -3.30 0.20 -16.50
N ASN A 599 -3.67 -0.63 -15.51
CA ASN A 599 -3.50 -2.08 -15.55
C ASN A 599 -4.47 -2.83 -16.48
N LEU A 600 -5.48 -2.16 -17.05
CA LEU A 600 -6.35 -2.77 -18.06
C LEU A 600 -5.56 -3.08 -19.35
N ASP A 601 -4.53 -2.27 -19.65
CA ASP A 601 -3.69 -2.45 -20.85
C ASP A 601 -2.79 -3.68 -20.75
N LEU A 602 -2.51 -4.15 -19.52
CA LEU A 602 -1.69 -5.32 -19.23
C LEU A 602 -2.48 -6.61 -19.06
N ILE A 603 -3.82 -6.54 -19.10
CA ILE A 603 -4.68 -7.66 -18.71
C ILE A 603 -4.48 -8.91 -19.57
N ASP A 604 -3.94 -8.77 -20.78
CA ASP A 604 -3.69 -9.84 -21.75
C ASP A 604 -2.19 -10.15 -21.96
N GLU A 605 -1.32 -9.59 -21.11
CA GLU A 605 0.11 -9.96 -21.08
C GLU A 605 0.26 -11.48 -20.90
N PRO A 606 1.18 -12.14 -21.64
CA PRO A 606 1.44 -13.57 -21.46
C PRO A 606 1.87 -13.91 -20.04
N LEU A 607 1.31 -15.00 -19.51
CA LEU A 607 1.56 -15.53 -18.17
C LEU A 607 2.42 -16.80 -18.21
N ASN A 608 3.10 -17.02 -19.33
CA ASN A 608 4.03 -18.11 -19.60
C ASN A 608 5.27 -17.60 -20.37
N ASP A 609 6.27 -18.46 -20.56
CA ASP A 609 7.54 -18.13 -21.20
C ASP A 609 7.44 -17.98 -22.73
N ARG A 610 6.24 -17.87 -23.33
CA ARG A 610 6.07 -17.91 -24.81
C ARG A 610 6.92 -16.89 -25.57
N ILE A 611 7.04 -15.67 -25.03
CA ILE A 611 7.77 -14.58 -25.70
C ILE A 611 9.26 -14.89 -25.69
N TRP A 612 9.79 -15.24 -24.51
CA TRP A 612 11.17 -15.67 -24.33
C TRP A 612 11.50 -16.91 -25.19
N MET A 613 10.65 -17.95 -25.16
CA MET A 613 10.83 -19.16 -25.95
C MET A 613 10.86 -18.88 -27.46
N SER A 614 10.05 -17.93 -27.94
CA SER A 614 10.05 -17.53 -29.36
C SER A 614 11.39 -16.92 -29.79
N GLU A 615 12.01 -16.11 -28.94
CA GLU A 615 13.36 -15.58 -29.20
C GLU A 615 14.41 -16.69 -29.20
N GLN A 616 14.31 -17.64 -28.26
CA GLN A 616 15.21 -18.81 -28.23
C GLN A 616 15.05 -19.66 -29.50
N PHE A 617 13.84 -19.91 -29.98
CA PHE A 617 13.61 -20.67 -31.21
C PHE A 617 14.19 -19.97 -32.43
N ALA A 618 14.07 -18.64 -32.53
CA ALA A 618 14.69 -17.88 -33.60
C ALA A 618 16.21 -18.05 -33.62
N ALA A 619 16.87 -17.97 -32.45
CA ALA A 619 18.31 -18.21 -32.33
C ALA A 619 18.70 -19.65 -32.67
N ILE A 620 17.92 -20.64 -32.24
CA ILE A 620 18.17 -22.06 -32.50
C ILE A 620 18.01 -22.37 -34.00
N ARG A 621 16.99 -21.83 -34.67
CA ARG A 621 16.79 -22.00 -36.13
C ARG A 621 17.98 -21.53 -36.96
N ALA A 622 18.69 -20.51 -36.50
CA ALA A 622 19.87 -19.98 -37.18
C ALA A 622 21.12 -20.88 -37.06
N MET A 623 21.10 -21.90 -36.19
CA MET A 623 22.23 -22.84 -36.05
C MET A 623 22.34 -23.77 -37.26
N SER A 624 23.56 -24.03 -37.70
CA SER A 624 23.83 -24.70 -38.97
C SER A 624 23.52 -26.19 -38.96
N SER A 625 23.64 -26.88 -37.82
CA SER A 625 23.47 -28.34 -37.74
C SER A 625 22.31 -28.78 -36.84
N GLU A 626 21.70 -29.93 -37.20
CA GLU A 626 20.65 -30.56 -36.38
C GLU A 626 21.17 -30.91 -34.98
N ARG A 627 22.42 -31.36 -34.90
CA ARG A 627 23.06 -31.70 -33.63
C ARG A 627 23.15 -30.49 -32.69
N GLU A 628 23.53 -29.32 -33.20
CA GLU A 628 23.59 -28.09 -32.40
C GLU A 628 22.20 -27.65 -31.95
N ARG A 629 21.20 -27.72 -32.84
CA ARG A 629 19.82 -27.38 -32.50
C ARG A 629 19.26 -28.29 -31.42
N LEU A 630 19.42 -29.61 -31.56
CA LEU A 630 19.00 -30.57 -30.55
C LEU A 630 19.73 -30.36 -29.21
N ALA A 631 21.02 -30.02 -29.24
CA ALA A 631 21.76 -29.69 -28.02
C ALA A 631 21.25 -28.40 -27.36
N ALA A 632 20.88 -27.39 -28.15
CA ALA A 632 20.31 -26.14 -27.64
C ALA A 632 18.89 -26.34 -27.07
N LEU A 633 18.04 -27.10 -27.76
CA LEU A 633 16.71 -27.48 -27.26
C LEU A 633 16.81 -28.28 -25.96
N LYS A 634 17.77 -29.21 -25.87
CA LYS A 634 18.03 -29.94 -24.63
C LYS A 634 18.34 -28.98 -23.49
N ARG A 635 19.25 -28.01 -23.69
CA ARG A 635 19.57 -26.98 -22.68
C ARG A 635 18.36 -26.17 -22.25
N LEU A 636 17.45 -25.84 -23.18
CA LEU A 636 16.22 -25.13 -22.88
C LEU A 636 15.28 -25.99 -22.01
N THR A 637 15.10 -27.27 -22.35
CA THR A 637 14.23 -28.18 -21.59
C THR A 637 14.82 -28.66 -20.27
N SER A 638 16.13 -28.57 -20.09
CA SER A 638 16.85 -28.91 -18.86
C SER A 638 17.38 -27.66 -18.14
N TRP A 639 16.71 -26.51 -18.32
CA TRP A 639 17.19 -25.22 -17.82
C TRP A 639 17.44 -25.23 -16.30
N THR A 640 16.51 -25.82 -15.55
CA THR A 640 16.54 -25.92 -14.09
C THR A 640 17.32 -27.12 -13.57
N ASP A 641 17.93 -27.92 -14.45
CA ASP A 641 18.73 -29.10 -14.06
C ASP A 641 20.22 -28.71 -13.96
N PRO A 642 20.79 -28.63 -12.74
CA PRO A 642 22.21 -28.31 -12.54
C PRO A 642 23.14 -29.52 -12.81
N GLY A 643 22.58 -30.70 -13.10
CA GLY A 643 23.30 -31.96 -13.22
C GLY A 643 23.59 -32.64 -11.86
N PRO A 644 24.15 -33.86 -11.88
CA PRO A 644 24.37 -34.65 -10.67
C PRO A 644 25.26 -33.94 -9.63
N GLY A 645 24.76 -33.83 -8.39
CA GLY A 645 25.46 -33.19 -7.28
C GLY A 645 25.52 -31.66 -7.37
N GLY A 646 24.73 -31.06 -8.26
CA GLY A 646 24.49 -29.62 -8.31
C GLY A 646 23.14 -29.22 -7.70
N PHE A 647 22.93 -27.90 -7.57
CA PHE A 647 21.75 -27.28 -6.99
C PHE A 647 21.23 -26.17 -7.91
N TYR A 648 19.92 -25.92 -7.89
CA TYR A 648 19.26 -24.84 -8.60
C TYR A 648 18.26 -24.17 -7.66
N ASP A 649 18.27 -22.83 -7.68
CA ASP A 649 17.37 -21.99 -6.90
C ASP A 649 16.79 -20.88 -7.79
N ASP A 650 15.47 -20.73 -7.75
CA ASP A 650 14.75 -19.56 -8.25
C ASP A 650 14.39 -18.69 -7.04
N LEU A 651 15.12 -17.59 -6.88
CA LEU A 651 15.05 -16.73 -5.70
C LEU A 651 13.81 -15.83 -5.69
N GLY A 652 13.05 -15.82 -6.79
CA GLY A 652 11.77 -15.14 -6.87
C GLY A 652 10.59 -15.99 -6.36
N VAL A 653 10.78 -17.30 -6.21
CA VAL A 653 9.71 -18.25 -5.91
C VAL A 653 9.91 -18.86 -4.51
N ALA A 654 8.92 -18.67 -3.65
CA ALA A 654 9.01 -19.04 -2.22
C ALA A 654 9.43 -20.49 -1.96
N ASP A 655 8.95 -21.45 -2.77
CA ASP A 655 9.22 -22.88 -2.63
C ASP A 655 10.45 -23.36 -3.42
N ALA A 656 11.12 -22.48 -4.18
CA ALA A 656 12.26 -22.80 -5.04
C ALA A 656 13.57 -22.12 -4.61
N GLN A 657 13.63 -21.64 -3.36
CA GLN A 657 14.79 -20.97 -2.77
C GLN A 657 15.32 -21.65 -1.49
N PRO A 658 15.47 -23.00 -1.45
CA PRO A 658 15.83 -23.74 -0.23
C PRO A 658 17.17 -23.34 0.39
N HIS A 659 18.07 -22.73 -0.38
CA HIS A 659 19.37 -22.29 0.10
C HIS A 659 19.43 -20.80 0.45
N LEU A 660 18.38 -20.02 0.18
CA LEU A 660 18.36 -18.61 0.58
C LEU A 660 18.35 -18.51 2.10
N VAL A 661 19.28 -17.73 2.67
CA VAL A 661 19.27 -17.45 4.10
C VAL A 661 18.04 -16.58 4.39
N ALA A 662 17.05 -17.20 5.03
CA ALA A 662 15.72 -16.63 5.15
C ALA A 662 15.78 -15.25 5.82
N PRO A 663 15.15 -14.24 5.22
CA PRO A 663 15.05 -12.93 5.84
C PRO A 663 14.05 -12.93 7.00
N PRO A 664 14.10 -11.95 7.93
CA PRO A 664 13.04 -11.70 8.90
C PRO A 664 11.65 -11.65 8.26
N ALA A 665 10.62 -12.04 9.01
CA ALA A 665 9.25 -12.04 8.50
C ALA A 665 8.76 -10.62 8.17
N PHE A 666 7.87 -10.47 7.18
CA PHE A 666 7.30 -9.17 6.78
C PHE A 666 6.77 -8.34 7.96
N ARG A 667 6.15 -8.98 8.96
CA ARG A 667 5.64 -8.27 10.16
C ARG A 667 6.74 -7.70 11.04
N GLU A 668 7.94 -8.26 11.00
CA GLU A 668 9.11 -7.86 11.80
C GLU A 668 9.93 -6.78 11.11
N ASP A 669 9.92 -6.75 9.77
CA ASP A 669 10.62 -5.75 8.97
C ASP A 669 9.90 -5.44 7.64
N PRO A 670 8.77 -4.72 7.67
CA PRO A 670 7.97 -4.48 6.47
C PRO A 670 8.62 -3.50 5.48
N GLY A 671 9.57 -2.67 5.95
CA GLY A 671 10.28 -1.64 5.16
C GLY A 671 11.68 -2.08 4.68
N PRO A 672 11.81 -3.34 4.27
CA PRO A 672 12.99 -4.22 4.35
C PRO A 672 14.36 -3.57 4.68
N TYR A 673 14.56 -3.11 5.92
CA TYR A 673 15.83 -2.51 6.34
C TYR A 673 16.92 -3.53 6.70
N HIS A 674 16.50 -4.74 7.08
CA HIS A 674 17.30 -5.85 7.58
C HIS A 674 16.88 -7.19 6.93
N SER A 675 15.74 -7.24 6.24
CA SER A 675 15.26 -8.38 5.49
C SER A 675 15.58 -8.29 4.01
N GLY A 676 16.02 -9.41 3.43
CA GLY A 676 15.86 -9.63 2.01
C GLY A 676 14.37 -9.65 1.62
N LEU A 677 14.05 -9.11 0.45
CA LEU A 677 12.70 -9.07 -0.10
C LEU A 677 12.65 -9.88 -1.40
N THR A 678 11.50 -10.47 -1.73
CA THR A 678 11.17 -10.79 -3.13
C THR A 678 10.87 -9.49 -3.86
N GLY A 679 11.82 -9.02 -4.67
CA GLY A 679 11.67 -7.90 -5.58
C GLY A 679 11.12 -8.34 -6.93
N PHE A 680 10.67 -7.37 -7.73
CA PHE A 680 10.13 -7.61 -9.06
C PHE A 680 10.70 -6.62 -10.08
N GLY A 681 10.97 -7.13 -11.28
CA GLY A 681 11.33 -6.37 -12.47
C GLY A 681 10.47 -6.84 -13.64
N SER A 682 10.37 -6.03 -14.70
CA SER A 682 9.57 -6.40 -15.86
C SER A 682 10.22 -5.91 -17.14
N LEU A 683 10.56 -6.86 -18.01
CA LEU A 683 10.76 -6.66 -19.44
C LEU A 683 9.92 -7.69 -20.20
N PRO A 684 9.23 -7.31 -21.30
CA PRO A 684 8.28 -8.20 -21.97
C PRO A 684 8.84 -9.55 -22.43
N ASN A 685 10.14 -9.59 -22.79
CA ASN A 685 10.82 -10.76 -23.33
C ASN A 685 11.64 -11.54 -22.30
N TRP A 686 11.59 -11.16 -21.03
CA TRP A 686 12.23 -11.95 -19.98
C TRP A 686 11.54 -13.29 -19.80
N ARG A 687 12.35 -14.29 -19.42
CA ARG A 687 11.86 -15.50 -18.80
C ARG A 687 11.12 -15.13 -17.51
N LEU A 688 10.01 -15.79 -17.20
CA LEU A 688 9.21 -15.47 -16.01
C LEU A 688 10.02 -15.54 -14.71
N SER A 689 10.94 -16.51 -14.60
CA SER A 689 11.86 -16.64 -13.45
C SER A 689 12.81 -15.45 -13.27
N TRP A 690 12.94 -14.55 -14.26
CA TRP A 690 13.77 -13.34 -14.17
C TRP A 690 12.98 -12.13 -13.69
N MET A 691 11.64 -12.21 -13.70
CA MET A 691 10.75 -11.11 -13.30
C MET A 691 10.63 -10.97 -11.78
N SER A 692 10.99 -12.01 -11.04
CA SER A 692 11.07 -12.02 -9.59
C SER A 692 12.49 -12.36 -9.15
N HIS A 693 12.94 -11.80 -8.03
CA HIS A 693 14.30 -11.99 -7.54
C HIS A 693 14.36 -11.78 -6.03
N ALA A 694 15.37 -12.34 -5.37
CA ALA A 694 15.71 -11.91 -4.02
C ALA A 694 16.53 -10.62 -4.10
N GLU A 695 16.25 -9.68 -3.20
CA GLU A 695 16.98 -8.42 -3.10
C GLU A 695 17.36 -8.06 -1.67
N ALA A 696 18.48 -7.36 -1.51
CA ALA A 696 18.86 -6.69 -0.27
C ALA A 696 19.00 -5.17 -0.49
N PHE A 697 18.64 -4.38 0.52
CA PHE A 697 18.64 -2.91 0.45
C PHE A 697 19.95 -2.31 0.94
N TYR A 698 20.37 -1.21 0.31
CA TYR A 698 21.53 -0.41 0.67
C TYR A 698 22.79 -1.28 0.84
N ASP A 699 23.41 -1.27 2.02
CA ASP A 699 24.62 -2.04 2.30
C ASP A 699 24.30 -3.47 2.80
N GLY A 700 23.02 -3.87 2.74
CA GLY A 700 22.56 -5.19 3.07
C GLY A 700 23.15 -6.26 2.15
N ALA A 701 23.43 -7.42 2.73
CA ALA A 701 23.96 -8.57 2.00
C ALA A 701 22.85 -9.57 1.69
N LEU A 702 22.88 -10.12 0.47
CA LEU A 702 22.07 -11.27 0.09
C LEU A 702 22.91 -12.53 0.27
N GLN A 703 22.41 -13.53 0.99
CA GLN A 703 23.19 -14.71 1.36
C GLN A 703 22.48 -16.01 0.99
N MET A 704 23.23 -16.97 0.48
CA MET A 704 22.78 -18.34 0.26
C MET A 704 23.73 -19.33 0.93
N LYS A 705 23.19 -20.41 1.51
CA LYS A 705 23.95 -21.45 2.19
C LYS A 705 23.66 -22.82 1.61
N TYR A 706 24.72 -23.48 1.14
CA TYR A 706 24.69 -24.85 0.63
C TYR A 706 25.39 -25.79 1.60
N THR A 707 24.91 -27.03 1.69
CA THR A 707 25.49 -28.09 2.54
C THR A 707 25.49 -29.42 1.80
N GLY A 708 26.35 -30.35 2.22
CA GLY A 708 26.46 -31.66 1.57
C GLY A 708 27.23 -31.62 0.25
N LEU A 709 28.12 -30.66 0.09
CA LEU A 709 29.02 -30.58 -1.07
C LEU A 709 30.12 -31.65 -0.97
N ASP A 710 30.61 -32.12 -2.12
CA ASP A 710 31.75 -33.02 -2.21
C ASP A 710 33.05 -32.22 -2.04
N PRO A 711 33.79 -32.39 -0.93
CA PRO A 711 34.97 -31.57 -0.66
C PRO A 711 36.12 -31.77 -1.65
N ALA A 712 36.11 -32.87 -2.41
CA ALA A 712 37.14 -33.17 -3.41
C ALA A 712 36.78 -32.61 -4.81
N ALA A 713 35.54 -32.16 -5.00
CA ALA A 713 35.08 -31.66 -6.28
C ALA A 713 35.38 -30.18 -6.48
N ARG A 714 35.37 -29.76 -7.75
CA ARG A 714 35.33 -28.35 -8.12
C ARG A 714 33.90 -27.97 -8.44
N TYR A 715 33.56 -26.73 -8.13
CA TYR A 715 32.24 -26.16 -8.37
C TYR A 715 32.37 -24.86 -9.16
N LYS A 716 31.33 -24.55 -9.92
CA LYS A 716 31.11 -23.22 -10.50
C LYS A 716 29.71 -22.75 -10.13
N VAL A 717 29.56 -21.45 -9.95
CA VAL A 717 28.25 -20.83 -9.79
C VAL A 717 27.83 -20.21 -11.12
N ARG A 718 26.58 -20.47 -11.52
CA ARG A 718 25.90 -19.75 -12.59
C ARG A 718 24.86 -18.84 -11.95
N VAL A 719 24.77 -17.58 -12.38
CA VAL A 719 23.88 -16.58 -11.77
C VAL A 719 23.16 -15.79 -12.85
N VAL A 720 21.89 -15.47 -12.62
CA VAL A 720 21.14 -14.44 -13.39
C VAL A 720 20.94 -13.21 -12.51
N TYR A 721 21.59 -12.11 -12.89
CA TYR A 721 21.47 -10.81 -12.24
C TYR A 721 20.35 -9.95 -12.86
N ALA A 722 19.11 -10.45 -12.84
CA ALA A 722 17.94 -9.68 -13.26
C ALA A 722 17.39 -8.85 -12.08
N GLY A 723 16.72 -7.73 -12.36
CA GLY A 723 16.40 -6.75 -11.34
C GLY A 723 15.59 -5.55 -11.79
N ASP A 724 15.54 -4.53 -10.94
CA ASP A 724 14.89 -3.26 -11.28
C ASP A 724 15.70 -2.54 -12.37
N ILE A 725 15.03 -2.02 -13.40
CA ILE A 725 15.66 -1.32 -14.53
C ILE A 725 16.41 -0.07 -14.06
N ASP A 726 15.90 0.57 -13.01
CA ASP A 726 16.49 1.77 -12.40
C ASP A 726 17.78 1.47 -11.61
N SER A 727 18.12 0.19 -11.45
CA SER A 727 19.29 -0.28 -10.70
C SER A 727 20.35 -0.97 -11.57
N GLN A 728 20.23 -0.93 -12.90
CA GLN A 728 21.18 -1.62 -13.81
C GLN A 728 22.62 -1.10 -13.70
N SER A 729 22.79 0.17 -13.30
CA SER A 729 24.12 0.77 -13.08
C SER A 729 24.78 0.35 -11.77
N VAL A 730 24.04 -0.27 -10.84
CA VAL A 730 24.56 -0.71 -9.56
C VAL A 730 25.44 -1.94 -9.75
N ARG A 731 26.68 -1.86 -9.26
CA ARG A 731 27.64 -2.95 -9.37
C ARG A 731 27.44 -3.97 -8.26
N VAL A 732 27.54 -5.25 -8.62
CA VAL A 732 27.38 -6.37 -7.69
C VAL A 732 28.71 -7.11 -7.56
N ARG A 733 29.05 -7.50 -6.33
CA ARG A 733 30.21 -8.35 -5.99
C ARG A 733 29.71 -9.65 -5.36
N LEU A 734 30.38 -10.76 -5.66
CA LEU A 734 30.10 -12.07 -5.08
C LEU A 734 31.33 -12.63 -4.35
N THR A 735 31.11 -13.05 -3.10
CA THR A 735 32.11 -13.70 -2.24
C THR A 735 31.60 -15.06 -1.77
N ALA A 736 32.53 -15.99 -1.56
CA ALA A 736 32.33 -17.27 -0.91
C ALA A 736 32.94 -17.25 0.49
N ASP A 737 32.23 -17.77 1.48
CA ASP A 737 32.60 -17.79 2.91
C ASP A 737 33.16 -16.44 3.40
N GLU A 738 32.39 -15.40 3.07
CA GLU A 738 32.58 -13.97 3.41
C GLU A 738 33.79 -13.27 2.79
N SER A 739 34.89 -13.98 2.51
CA SER A 739 36.19 -13.36 2.17
C SER A 739 36.81 -13.84 0.86
N LEU A 740 36.41 -15.00 0.34
CA LEU A 740 36.99 -15.54 -0.89
C LEU A 740 36.26 -14.96 -2.10
N GLU A 741 36.94 -14.14 -2.89
CA GLU A 741 36.32 -13.50 -4.06
C GLU A 741 35.98 -14.56 -5.13
N VAL A 742 34.71 -14.56 -5.56
CA VAL A 742 34.24 -15.32 -6.74
C VAL A 742 34.30 -14.41 -7.98
N HIS A 743 33.81 -13.17 -7.83
CA HIS A 743 34.12 -12.08 -8.74
C HIS A 743 34.06 -10.72 -8.01
N GLY A 744 34.88 -9.76 -8.47
CA GLY A 744 34.85 -8.38 -8.01
C GLY A 744 33.57 -7.62 -8.43
N PRO A 745 33.49 -6.30 -8.17
CA PRO A 745 32.34 -5.49 -8.55
C PRO A 745 32.17 -5.46 -10.08
N ILE A 746 31.06 -5.99 -10.57
CA ILE A 746 30.71 -6.01 -12.00
C ILE A 746 29.39 -5.26 -12.22
N ALA A 747 29.23 -4.67 -13.41
CA ALA A 747 27.89 -4.28 -13.87
C ALA A 747 27.05 -5.54 -14.14
N LYS A 748 25.74 -5.46 -13.93
CA LYS A 748 24.82 -6.53 -14.31
C LYS A 748 24.87 -6.74 -15.84
N PRO A 749 24.84 -7.98 -16.35
CA PRO A 749 24.78 -8.23 -17.79
C PRO A 749 23.60 -7.50 -18.44
N SER A 750 23.83 -6.85 -19.59
CA SER A 750 22.79 -6.22 -20.39
C SER A 750 23.01 -6.60 -21.86
N PRO A 751 22.11 -7.37 -22.50
CA PRO A 751 20.87 -7.94 -21.94
C PRO A 751 21.14 -8.98 -20.83
N ASP A 752 20.14 -9.20 -19.97
CA ASP A 752 20.22 -10.19 -18.89
C ASP A 752 20.46 -11.59 -19.45
N ALA A 753 21.43 -12.29 -18.86
CA ALA A 753 21.80 -13.65 -19.24
C ALA A 753 22.47 -14.36 -18.08
N PRO A 754 22.45 -15.71 -18.04
CA PRO A 754 23.23 -16.47 -17.08
C PRO A 754 24.73 -16.25 -17.28
N VAL A 755 25.45 -15.93 -16.22
CA VAL A 755 26.91 -15.79 -16.19
C VAL A 755 27.52 -16.82 -15.25
N GLU A 756 28.70 -17.35 -15.58
CA GLU A 756 29.36 -18.41 -14.81
C GLU A 756 30.69 -17.95 -14.21
N TYR A 757 30.94 -18.35 -12.96
CA TYR A 757 32.18 -18.08 -12.23
C TYR A 757 32.67 -19.33 -11.50
N PRO A 758 33.98 -19.64 -11.51
CA PRO A 758 34.52 -20.73 -10.72
C PRO A 758 34.45 -20.42 -9.22
N ILE A 759 34.10 -21.41 -8.40
CA ILE A 759 34.16 -21.29 -6.94
C ILE A 759 35.57 -21.67 -6.46
N PRO A 760 36.22 -20.85 -5.62
CA PRO A 760 37.48 -21.20 -4.99
C PRO A 760 37.33 -22.51 -4.19
N ALA A 761 38.16 -23.53 -4.45
CA ALA A 761 37.98 -24.83 -3.75
C ALA A 761 38.19 -24.78 -2.24
N ALA A 762 38.88 -23.76 -1.73
CA ALA A 762 38.95 -23.53 -0.29
C ALA A 762 37.56 -23.29 0.34
N ALA A 763 36.61 -22.73 -0.43
CA ALA A 763 35.26 -22.41 0.01
C ALA A 763 34.29 -23.60 0.02
N THR A 764 34.74 -24.79 -0.39
CA THR A 764 33.91 -26.01 -0.38
C THR A 764 34.60 -27.16 0.34
N ALA A 765 35.77 -26.91 0.95
CA ALA A 765 36.65 -27.93 1.51
C ALA A 765 36.10 -28.62 2.77
N ASP A 766 35.11 -28.01 3.44
CA ASP A 766 34.41 -28.57 4.59
C ASP A 766 33.03 -29.17 4.24
N GLY A 767 32.66 -29.15 2.95
CA GLY A 767 31.37 -29.65 2.47
C GLY A 767 30.20 -28.67 2.65
N ALA A 768 30.46 -27.42 3.05
CA ALA A 768 29.50 -26.32 3.07
C ALA A 768 30.00 -25.16 2.19
N LEU A 769 29.10 -24.25 1.82
CA LEU A 769 29.43 -23.04 1.07
C LEU A 769 28.43 -21.94 1.41
N THR A 770 28.92 -20.76 1.76
CA THR A 770 28.10 -19.55 1.86
C THR A 770 28.43 -18.58 0.73
N LEU A 771 27.45 -18.31 -0.15
CA LEU A 771 27.56 -17.26 -1.15
C LEU A 771 26.98 -15.97 -0.60
N THR A 772 27.70 -14.86 -0.76
CA THR A 772 27.27 -13.54 -0.33
C THR A 772 27.43 -12.49 -1.42
N TRP A 773 26.32 -11.87 -1.82
CA TRP A 773 26.26 -10.76 -2.74
C TRP A 773 26.15 -9.42 -2.01
N ARG A 774 26.89 -8.42 -2.49
CA ARG A 774 26.89 -7.04 -1.99
C ARG A 774 26.98 -6.06 -3.14
N VAL A 775 26.47 -4.85 -2.93
CA VAL A 775 26.68 -3.70 -3.82
C VAL A 775 27.73 -2.76 -3.24
N ASP A 776 28.07 -1.71 -4.00
CA ASP A 776 28.93 -0.63 -3.49
C ASP A 776 28.33 0.01 -2.23
N GLU A 777 29.15 0.26 -1.23
CA GLU A 777 28.70 0.82 0.06
C GLU A 777 28.29 2.29 -0.07
N GLY A 778 27.31 2.69 0.75
CA GLY A 778 26.97 4.09 0.94
C GLY A 778 26.01 4.70 -0.09
N LEU A 779 25.44 3.88 -0.98
CA LEU A 779 24.45 4.30 -1.97
C LEU A 779 23.21 4.96 -1.33
N GLY A 780 22.68 5.97 -2.01
CA GLY A 780 21.43 6.66 -1.66
C GLY A 780 20.26 6.21 -2.56
N GLY A 781 19.29 7.10 -2.77
CA GLY A 781 18.10 6.82 -3.58
C GLY A 781 17.27 5.66 -3.04
N ALA A 782 16.71 4.86 -3.94
CA ALA A 782 15.84 3.73 -3.61
C ALA A 782 16.54 2.61 -2.83
N GLY A 783 17.87 2.59 -2.76
CA GLY A 783 18.64 1.56 -2.04
C GLY A 783 18.58 0.18 -2.71
N ARG A 784 18.08 0.08 -3.93
CA ARG A 784 17.96 -1.18 -4.69
C ARG A 784 19.19 -1.44 -5.53
N GLY A 785 19.44 -2.71 -5.86
CA GLY A 785 20.47 -3.10 -6.82
C GLY A 785 21.16 -4.42 -6.50
N ASN A 786 21.15 -4.87 -5.24
CA ASN A 786 21.64 -6.19 -4.86
C ASN A 786 20.57 -7.24 -5.15
N GLN A 787 20.44 -7.65 -6.42
CA GLN A 787 19.31 -8.43 -6.93
C GLN A 787 19.81 -9.67 -7.68
N VAL A 788 19.26 -10.82 -7.33
CA VAL A 788 19.60 -12.11 -7.95
C VAL A 788 18.33 -12.91 -8.19
N ALA A 789 18.10 -13.31 -9.44
CA ALA A 789 16.90 -14.03 -9.86
C ALA A 789 17.08 -15.55 -9.78
N GLU A 790 18.12 -16.08 -10.43
CA GLU A 790 18.39 -17.52 -10.46
C GLU A 790 19.83 -17.83 -10.10
N VAL A 791 20.05 -18.95 -9.42
CA VAL A 791 21.38 -19.47 -9.08
C VAL A 791 21.46 -20.96 -9.36
N TRP A 792 22.55 -21.39 -10.00
CA TRP A 792 22.94 -22.80 -10.07
C TRP A 792 24.30 -22.96 -9.42
N LEU A 793 24.42 -23.95 -8.53
CA LEU A 793 25.72 -24.45 -8.09
C LEU A 793 26.01 -25.75 -8.84
N ILE A 794 26.95 -25.71 -9.77
CA ILE A 794 27.21 -26.80 -10.71
C ILE A 794 28.50 -27.50 -10.31
N LYS A 795 28.43 -28.82 -10.08
CA LYS A 795 29.60 -29.67 -9.85
C LYS A 795 30.34 -29.89 -11.17
N ASP A 796 31.65 -29.65 -11.18
CA ASP A 796 32.49 -29.94 -12.33
C ASP A 796 32.69 -31.47 -12.44
N THR A 797 32.09 -32.07 -13.46
CA THR A 797 32.21 -33.50 -13.75
C THR A 797 33.38 -33.82 -14.68
N THR A 798 34.16 -32.81 -15.07
CA THR A 798 35.30 -32.95 -16.00
C THR A 798 36.62 -33.30 -15.29
N THR A 799 36.65 -33.29 -13.96
CA THR A 799 37.81 -33.73 -13.17
C THR A 799 37.80 -35.26 -12.98
N LYS A 800 38.58 -35.95 -13.81
CA LYS A 800 39.23 -37.22 -13.45
C LYS A 800 40.68 -36.95 -13.09
#